data_AF-A0A9P5JGK3-F1
#
_entry.id   AF-A0A9P5JGK3-F1
#
_cell.length_a   1.000
_cell.length_b   1.000
_cell.length_c   1.000
_cell.angle_alpha   90.00
_cell.angle_beta   90.00
_cell.angle_gamma   90.00
#
_symmetry.space_group_name_H-M   'P 1'
#
loop_
_entity.id
_entity.type
_entity.pdbx_description
1 polymer ?
#
loop_
_entity_poly.entity_id
_entity_poly.type
_entity_poly.pdbx_seq_one_letter_code
_entity_poly.pdbx_strand_id
1 'polypeptide(L)'
;MSESPIVSPGAEGSPPPGAQTPYSDVTKAVSEFSLDRTLREKHAQIRQIGHPERKLDVAWKDLWVRGVGASAVYGQTMGSLFNPVEQAKDKRRAAALEARVSATNATDEAANAPALGKGERFLLRGFNGVLKSGEMALVVGRPGSGCTTFLKTLANFRDGFAGIDGEVIYGNMDAKEAKKYPGQIVFNAEDDIHYPVLTVHETLNFALKNKTPSPRARPEGTSAEDFQAEFEVGLLKSFGIEHTRETLVGNEYVRGVSGGERKRVSLTEILVNRSPVVLWDSPSRGLDASTALEYVRNIRTVTDVFGVTTFMSLYQAGNQIYDLFDKVMVIAAGYCIYWGPLQEARPYFENLGFECPPGQNISDYLTGVTVSTERKIFEAVRADAARMRDLPLSPEEFLAVYNNSDVARRMKQELDDHLAAEDARAKQTDDFKDGVRREKMKGVWESDPSTVDIWTQIKAATTRQYQLMWNDKASLVIKQGSSIVQSIILGSLFYNLQYSTADIFTRSGTLFFILLFNALLGMTEVTASFTGRSILAKHKSFALFHPSSMVLAQVLADLPILVFQVSVFMLPIYFMTNLKRSGAAFFTLWIITYVTTLALTAFFRMIGFSFSTFEGASGVSGISIGLLILYAGYLIPQPSMKPWLSWTRWLNPLFYGFEAAMTNEFHDVEFSCAQIVPSGGSYTTAGDNFACAVQGAQAGQTTVNGDAYLSAALDYHHSHLWRNVGINLAFWIAFVFLTALAVERLKAAGSEKSFLLFSRQAARNADDVAPADAEHGQMTTIKKSATTASAAQRRDEEKMKTQLQRADTVFTWQNVNYTVPVKGGQRQLLNDVQGYARPGQLLALMGSSGAGKSTLLDTLSLRKETGVVEGKIMIDGRPLGASFQRTTAYVSQMDVHDPHQTVREALVFSALLRQPREVSEEEKLAYVDTVIDMLDLHEIADALIGVPGAGLGVEQRKRVTIGVELVSKPVLLFLDEPTSGLDGQSSFKIIQFLRKLADAGQCIICTIHQPSALLFYQFDQLLLLAKGGNTVYMGPLGHQGKTMVEYFENNGIECPPDANPAEFMIDVVSGPLAKHRDWADVWRNSPEHSAITNEVQRLAEEAASKPPSYHEDGREFATTLSTQLKLVVARAHRSMWRSPDYVMARISMIIGSALMNGLSFLQIDNSVTSLQNRLFSIFNGMWIAPGLLAQLQPHFIHNRSVFEAREKLSKMYGWFPFVVAEVVSEAPWIVLTSALFYVLWYL
;
A
#
# COMPACT_ATOMS: atom_id res chain seq x y z
N MET A 1 -51.93 -1.75 -9.71
CA MET A 1 -53.03 -2.54 -9.14
C MET A 1 -52.49 -3.16 -7.86
N SER A 2 -52.82 -2.78 -6.63
CA SER A 2 -53.96 -2.04 -6.07
C SER A 2 -53.48 -1.24 -4.84
N GLU A 3 -53.95 -0.01 -4.72
CA GLU A 3 -53.86 0.87 -3.53
C GLU A 3 -54.69 0.27 -2.37
N SER A 4 -54.33 0.48 -1.09
CA SER A 4 -54.81 1.58 -0.23
C SER A 4 -54.62 1.16 1.27
N PRO A 5 -54.97 1.95 2.31
CA PRO A 5 -54.02 2.77 3.06
C PRO A 5 -54.04 2.55 4.59
N ILE A 6 -53.07 3.18 5.26
CA ILE A 6 -52.85 3.19 6.71
C ILE A 6 -53.86 4.12 7.40
N VAL A 7 -54.51 3.62 8.45
CA VAL A 7 -55.40 4.34 9.37
C VAL A 7 -54.66 4.59 10.68
N SER A 8 -54.66 5.83 11.15
CA SER A 8 -54.29 6.22 12.52
C SER A 8 -55.42 5.87 13.50
N PRO A 9 -55.10 5.64 14.79
CA PRO A 9 -55.69 6.53 15.79
C PRO A 9 -54.72 6.88 16.93
N GLY A 10 -54.87 8.08 17.47
CA GLY A 10 -54.31 8.46 18.77
C GLY A 10 -55.24 8.10 19.92
N ALA A 11 -54.69 7.97 21.12
CA ALA A 11 -55.24 8.48 22.39
C ALA A 11 -54.31 8.11 23.56
N GLU A 12 -54.29 9.01 24.54
CA GLU A 12 -53.42 9.10 25.71
C GLU A 12 -53.56 7.92 26.69
N GLY A 13 -52.44 7.56 27.31
CA GLY A 13 -52.38 6.68 28.48
C GLY A 13 -51.08 6.92 29.25
N SER A 14 -51.18 7.62 30.38
CA SER A 14 -50.11 7.82 31.36
C SER A 14 -49.53 6.48 31.86
N PRO A 15 -48.19 6.30 31.98
CA PRO A 15 -47.61 5.05 32.44
C PRO A 15 -47.57 4.97 33.98
N PRO A 16 -47.66 3.76 34.56
CA PRO A 16 -47.54 3.53 35.99
C PRO A 16 -46.08 3.65 36.46
N PRO A 17 -45.81 3.95 37.75
CA PRO A 17 -44.47 4.01 38.28
C PRO A 17 -43.95 2.60 38.61
N GLY A 18 -42.76 2.27 38.12
CA GLY A 18 -42.02 1.09 38.58
C GLY A 18 -41.77 0.03 37.51
N ALA A 19 -40.86 0.32 36.57
CA ALA A 19 -40.11 -0.70 35.86
C ALA A 19 -38.73 -0.12 35.56
N GLN A 20 -37.74 -0.50 36.37
CA GLN A 20 -36.33 -0.30 36.02
C GLN A 20 -36.08 -1.03 34.70
N THR A 21 -35.74 -0.26 33.67
CA THR A 21 -35.34 -0.80 32.36
C THR A 21 -33.97 -1.48 32.47
N PRO A 22 -33.74 -2.62 31.81
CA PRO A 22 -32.51 -3.41 31.93
C PRO A 22 -31.34 -2.83 31.11
N TYR A 23 -31.19 -1.50 31.11
CA TYR A 23 -30.11 -0.79 30.42
C TYR A 23 -28.92 -0.48 31.33
N SER A 24 -28.97 -0.83 32.63
CA SER A 24 -27.87 -0.66 33.59
C SER A 24 -26.99 -1.90 33.78
N ASP A 25 -27.43 -3.09 33.34
CA ASP A 25 -26.67 -4.34 33.51
C ASP A 25 -25.73 -4.66 32.34
N VAL A 26 -25.94 -4.05 31.16
CA VAL A 26 -25.03 -4.22 30.02
C VAL A 26 -23.71 -3.46 30.24
N THR A 27 -23.73 -2.35 30.96
CA THR A 27 -22.52 -1.56 31.30
C THR A 27 -21.70 -2.19 32.43
N LYS A 28 -22.30 -3.03 33.30
CA LYS A 28 -21.56 -3.79 34.32
C LYS A 28 -20.82 -4.99 33.71
N ALA A 29 -21.40 -5.67 32.73
CA ALA A 29 -20.77 -6.81 32.07
C ALA A 29 -19.51 -6.45 31.24
N VAL A 30 -19.33 -5.18 30.86
CA VAL A 30 -18.14 -4.70 30.12
C VAL A 30 -16.94 -4.44 31.06
N SER A 31 -17.13 -4.40 32.38
CA SER A 31 -16.05 -4.09 33.34
C SER A 31 -15.27 -5.30 33.86
N GLU A 32 -15.67 -6.53 33.53
CA GLU A 32 -15.16 -7.76 34.16
C GLU A 32 -14.43 -8.74 33.20
N PHE A 33 -14.13 -8.34 31.96
CA PHE A 33 -13.21 -9.12 31.11
C PHE A 33 -11.75 -8.72 31.39
N SER A 34 -11.07 -9.49 32.22
CA SER A 34 -9.61 -9.39 32.39
C SER A 34 -8.93 -10.34 31.41
N LEU A 35 -8.29 -9.78 30.37
CA LEU A 35 -7.47 -10.51 29.41
C LEU A 35 -6.46 -11.43 30.11
N ASP A 36 -5.83 -10.91 31.16
CA ASP A 36 -4.84 -11.63 31.98
C ASP A 36 -5.45 -12.90 32.60
N ARG A 37 -6.67 -12.82 33.15
CA ARG A 37 -7.36 -13.99 33.72
C ARG A 37 -7.62 -15.06 32.68
N THR A 38 -8.19 -14.69 31.53
CA THR A 38 -8.51 -15.65 30.46
C THR A 38 -7.27 -16.28 29.86
N LEU A 39 -6.20 -15.51 29.63
CA LEU A 39 -4.94 -16.05 29.11
C LEU A 39 -4.24 -16.96 30.12
N ARG A 40 -4.25 -16.63 31.42
CA ARG A 40 -3.68 -17.49 32.47
C ARG A 40 -4.43 -18.79 32.64
N GLU A 41 -5.77 -18.76 32.61
CA GLU A 41 -6.60 -19.96 32.65
C GLU A 41 -6.30 -20.90 31.47
N LYS A 42 -6.17 -20.36 30.25
CA LYS A 42 -5.80 -21.13 29.06
C LYS A 42 -4.35 -21.64 29.10
N HIS A 43 -3.41 -20.81 29.56
CA HIS A 43 -2.01 -21.23 29.72
C HIS A 43 -1.87 -22.36 30.75
N ALA A 44 -2.66 -22.31 31.84
CA ALA A 44 -2.73 -23.39 32.82
C ALA A 44 -3.27 -24.68 32.20
N GLN A 45 -4.29 -24.61 31.34
CA GLN A 45 -4.80 -25.78 30.60
C GLN A 45 -3.72 -26.37 29.66
N ILE A 46 -2.95 -25.53 28.96
CA ILE A 46 -1.85 -25.99 28.09
C ILE A 46 -0.77 -26.71 28.90
N ARG A 47 -0.43 -26.21 30.09
CA ARG A 47 0.51 -26.88 31.01
C ARG A 47 -0.01 -28.22 31.51
N GLN A 48 -1.31 -28.35 31.78
CA GLN A 48 -1.92 -29.61 32.22
C GLN A 48 -1.83 -30.72 31.16
N ILE A 49 -1.78 -30.35 29.87
CA ILE A 49 -1.62 -31.28 28.74
C ILE A 49 -0.16 -31.79 28.61
N GLY A 50 0.79 -31.24 29.38
CA GLY A 50 2.20 -31.64 29.32
C GLY A 50 2.90 -31.20 28.02
N HIS A 51 2.39 -30.15 27.36
CA HIS A 51 3.03 -29.55 26.19
C HIS A 51 4.24 -28.71 26.63
N PRO A 52 5.44 -28.92 26.06
CA PRO A 52 6.63 -28.13 26.41
C PRO A 52 6.40 -26.65 26.06
N GLU A 53 6.90 -25.78 26.93
CA GLU A 53 6.83 -24.33 26.72
C GLU A 53 7.80 -23.92 25.62
N ARG A 54 7.31 -23.15 24.64
CA ARG A 54 8.13 -22.59 23.57
C ARG A 54 8.69 -21.26 24.03
N LYS A 55 9.76 -21.30 24.81
CA LYS A 55 10.50 -20.11 25.23
C LYS A 55 11.82 -20.07 24.47
N LEU A 56 12.25 -18.89 24.06
CA LEU A 56 13.49 -18.74 23.31
C LEU A 56 14.16 -17.41 23.64
N ASP A 57 15.32 -17.50 24.27
CA ASP A 57 16.15 -16.33 24.55
C ASP A 57 16.85 -15.88 23.26
N VAL A 58 17.08 -14.57 23.12
CA VAL A 58 17.76 -13.99 21.95
C VAL A 58 19.00 -13.24 22.42
N ALA A 59 20.17 -13.69 21.98
CA ALA A 59 21.46 -13.06 22.25
C ALA A 59 22.11 -12.60 20.95
N TRP A 60 22.85 -11.49 21.01
CA TRP A 60 23.64 -10.99 19.88
C TRP A 60 25.00 -10.52 20.36
N LYS A 61 26.03 -10.82 19.57
CA LYS A 61 27.42 -10.54 19.90
C LYS A 61 28.15 -9.96 18.70
N ASP A 62 28.86 -8.86 18.96
CA ASP A 62 29.65 -8.10 17.99
C ASP A 62 28.92 -7.92 16.66
N LEU A 63 27.65 -7.53 16.73
CA LEU A 63 26.78 -7.47 15.57
C LEU A 63 27.07 -6.21 14.73
N TRP A 64 27.51 -6.41 13.50
CA TRP A 64 27.74 -5.38 12.49
C TRP A 64 26.83 -5.62 11.29
N VAL A 65 26.14 -4.58 10.83
CA VAL A 65 25.29 -4.68 9.64
C VAL A 65 25.79 -3.71 8.60
N ARG A 66 26.10 -4.23 7.41
CA ARG A 66 26.54 -3.47 6.25
C ARG A 66 25.37 -3.32 5.27
N GLY A 67 25.09 -2.09 4.90
CA GLY A 67 24.14 -1.74 3.86
C GLY A 67 24.84 -1.04 2.71
N VAL A 68 24.23 -1.06 1.53
CA VAL A 68 24.61 -0.10 0.49
C VAL A 68 24.04 1.25 0.93
N GLY A 69 24.83 2.31 0.94
CA GLY A 69 24.34 3.65 1.31
C GLY A 69 23.13 4.06 0.48
N ALA A 70 22.36 5.05 0.94
CA ALA A 70 21.35 5.70 0.11
C ALA A 70 22.06 6.43 -1.04
N SER A 71 22.52 5.68 -2.03
CA SER A 71 23.11 6.21 -3.24
C SER A 71 22.01 7.01 -3.93
N ALA A 72 22.25 8.29 -4.19
CA ALA A 72 21.43 9.06 -5.10
C ALA A 72 21.41 8.33 -6.45
N VAL A 73 20.32 7.62 -6.75
CA VAL A 73 20.16 6.97 -8.04
C VAL A 73 19.49 7.98 -8.95
N TYR A 74 20.10 8.23 -10.10
CA TYR A 74 19.49 9.10 -11.08
C TYR A 74 18.27 8.43 -11.69
N GLY A 75 17.13 9.13 -11.69
CA GLY A 75 15.93 8.66 -12.40
C GLY A 75 16.26 8.35 -13.86
N GLN A 76 15.87 7.17 -14.33
CA GLN A 76 16.03 6.82 -15.74
C GLN A 76 14.99 7.58 -16.57
N THR A 77 15.42 8.11 -17.71
CA THR A 77 14.53 8.69 -18.73
C THR A 77 14.69 7.95 -20.05
N MET A 78 13.75 8.15 -20.98
CA MET A 78 13.84 7.57 -22.32
C MET A 78 15.14 7.93 -23.04
N GLY A 79 15.62 9.16 -22.92
CA GLY A 79 16.89 9.59 -23.52
C GLY A 79 18.12 8.83 -23.00
N SER A 80 18.16 8.49 -21.70
CA SER A 80 19.28 7.72 -21.12
C SER A 80 19.45 6.35 -21.73
N LEU A 81 18.35 5.69 -22.07
CA LEU A 81 18.38 4.29 -22.49
C LEU A 81 19.07 4.12 -23.83
N PHE A 82 18.96 5.12 -24.69
CA PHE A 82 19.56 5.13 -26.02
C PHE A 82 20.96 5.78 -26.06
N ASN A 83 21.49 6.27 -24.93
CA ASN A 83 22.82 6.88 -24.87
C ASN A 83 23.79 6.06 -23.98
N PRO A 84 24.49 5.05 -24.54
CA PRO A 84 25.37 4.17 -23.76
C PRO A 84 26.58 4.90 -23.15
N VAL A 85 27.05 5.98 -23.78
CA VAL A 85 28.12 6.83 -23.25
C VAL A 85 27.66 7.56 -21.99
N GLU A 86 26.41 7.99 -21.98
CA GLU A 86 25.80 8.69 -20.85
C GLU A 86 25.47 7.73 -19.71
N GLN A 87 25.01 6.50 -19.99
CA GLN A 87 24.91 5.44 -18.96
C GLN A 87 26.25 5.10 -18.33
N ALA A 88 27.33 5.04 -19.12
CA ALA A 88 28.67 4.80 -18.61
C ALA A 88 29.16 5.98 -17.75
N LYS A 89 28.83 7.22 -18.13
CA LYS A 89 29.11 8.42 -17.32
C LYS A 89 28.29 8.42 -16.03
N ASP A 90 27.01 8.07 -16.07
CA ASP A 90 26.12 8.00 -14.91
C ASP A 90 26.62 6.93 -13.91
N LYS A 91 27.01 5.75 -14.40
CA LYS A 91 27.65 4.71 -13.57
C LYS A 91 28.97 5.18 -12.97
N ARG A 92 29.80 5.90 -13.73
CA ARG A 92 31.06 6.48 -13.22
C ARG A 92 30.82 7.60 -12.20
N ARG A 93 29.78 8.42 -12.40
CA ARG A 93 29.39 9.53 -11.51
C ARG A 93 28.78 9.02 -10.21
N ALA A 94 27.88 8.04 -10.28
CA ALA A 94 27.38 7.31 -9.12
C ALA A 94 28.54 6.68 -8.35
N ALA A 95 29.47 5.99 -9.03
CA ALA A 95 30.66 5.42 -8.41
C ALA A 95 31.62 6.47 -7.82
N ALA A 96 31.72 7.67 -8.41
CA ALA A 96 32.54 8.76 -7.88
C ALA A 96 31.89 9.45 -6.68
N LEU A 97 30.57 9.60 -6.69
CA LEU A 97 29.78 10.07 -5.54
C LEU A 97 29.89 9.06 -4.38
N GLU A 98 29.74 7.77 -4.68
CA GLU A 98 29.94 6.67 -3.73
C GLU A 98 31.36 6.68 -3.15
N ALA A 99 32.40 6.86 -3.99
CA ALA A 99 33.77 6.95 -3.52
C ALA A 99 34.02 8.16 -2.61
N ARG A 100 33.36 9.30 -2.87
CA ARG A 100 33.46 10.51 -2.03
C ARG A 100 32.71 10.35 -0.71
N VAL A 101 31.51 9.79 -0.71
CA VAL A 101 30.72 9.49 0.50
C VAL A 101 31.39 8.43 1.37
N SER A 102 32.03 7.42 0.76
CA SER A 102 32.86 6.45 1.49
C SER A 102 34.13 7.10 2.08
N ALA A 103 34.71 8.11 1.42
CA ALA A 103 35.91 8.79 1.92
C ALA A 103 35.66 9.75 3.10
N THR A 104 34.48 10.39 3.18
CA THR A 104 34.11 11.25 4.32
C THR A 104 33.79 10.47 5.60
N ASN A 105 33.44 9.18 5.47
CA ASN A 105 33.09 8.31 6.60
C ASN A 105 34.25 7.40 7.07
N ALA A 106 35.44 7.54 6.45
CA ALA A 106 36.61 6.70 6.70
C ALA A 106 37.61 7.30 7.73
N THR A 107 37.22 8.32 8.49
CA THR A 107 38.05 8.84 9.58
C THR A 107 37.61 8.20 10.91
N ASP A 108 38.55 7.47 11.51
CA ASP A 108 38.54 6.81 12.82
C ASP A 108 37.76 5.48 12.92
N GLU A 109 38.25 4.44 12.24
CA GLU A 109 37.79 3.06 12.45
C GLU A 109 38.39 2.44 13.73
N ALA A 110 37.53 1.84 14.56
CA ALA A 110 37.93 0.99 15.67
C ALA A 110 38.69 -0.24 15.15
N ALA A 111 39.75 -0.65 15.86
CA ALA A 111 40.69 -1.73 15.46
C ALA A 111 40.08 -3.12 15.16
N ASN A 112 38.76 -3.31 15.38
CA ASN A 112 38.02 -4.57 15.23
C ASN A 112 36.85 -4.50 14.21
N ALA A 113 36.73 -3.44 13.41
CA ALA A 113 35.65 -3.32 12.43
C ALA A 113 35.85 -4.24 11.19
N PRO A 114 34.78 -4.86 10.63
CA PRO A 114 34.88 -5.64 9.40
C PRO A 114 35.25 -4.77 8.18
N ALA A 115 35.90 -5.34 7.16
CA ALA A 115 36.20 -4.59 5.94
C ALA A 115 34.93 -4.24 5.15
N LEU A 116 34.75 -2.96 4.80
CA LEU A 116 33.65 -2.49 3.95
C LEU A 116 33.93 -2.75 2.47
N GLY A 117 32.93 -3.26 1.74
CA GLY A 117 32.95 -3.32 0.28
C GLY A 117 32.79 -1.93 -0.37
N LYS A 118 33.10 -1.81 -1.67
CA LYS A 118 32.90 -0.55 -2.41
C LYS A 118 31.41 -0.15 -2.39
N GLY A 119 31.10 1.04 -1.87
CA GLY A 119 29.73 1.57 -1.76
C GLY A 119 28.93 1.06 -0.55
N GLU A 120 29.56 0.27 0.32
CA GLU A 120 28.94 -0.19 1.58
C GLU A 120 29.17 0.83 2.70
N ARG A 121 28.20 0.94 3.62
CA ARG A 121 28.31 1.64 4.89
C ARG A 121 27.82 0.76 6.03
N PHE A 122 28.33 0.98 7.23
CA PHE A 122 27.76 0.39 8.42
C PHE A 122 26.40 1.02 8.74
N LEU A 123 25.38 0.18 8.82
CA LEU A 123 24.06 0.52 9.35
C LEU A 123 24.01 0.29 10.87
N LEU A 124 24.73 -0.72 11.38
CA LEU A 124 24.89 -1.01 12.81
C LEU A 124 26.35 -1.33 13.12
N ARG A 125 26.84 -0.89 14.29
CA ARG A 125 28.25 -0.96 14.68
C ARG A 125 28.43 -1.64 16.04
N GLY A 126 28.82 -2.92 16.03
CA GLY A 126 29.30 -3.64 17.22
C GLY A 126 28.29 -3.80 18.36
N PHE A 127 27.06 -4.23 18.04
CA PHE A 127 26.00 -4.37 19.05
C PHE A 127 26.21 -5.65 19.87
N ASN A 128 25.95 -5.56 21.18
CA ASN A 128 26.07 -6.66 22.13
C ASN A 128 24.89 -6.64 23.11
N GLY A 129 24.32 -7.80 23.43
CA GLY A 129 23.25 -7.89 24.43
C GLY A 129 22.47 -9.20 24.39
N VAL A 130 21.60 -9.37 25.38
CA VAL A 130 20.71 -10.54 25.51
C VAL A 130 19.36 -10.10 26.07
N LEU A 131 18.29 -10.67 25.52
CA LEU A 131 16.93 -10.56 26.05
C LEU A 131 16.41 -11.95 26.36
N LYS A 132 15.96 -12.15 27.60
CA LYS A 132 15.48 -13.45 28.10
C LYS A 132 13.99 -13.64 27.80
N SER A 133 13.53 -14.88 27.77
CA SER A 133 12.12 -15.21 27.59
C SER A 133 11.24 -14.58 28.68
N GLY A 134 10.19 -13.88 28.26
CA GLY A 134 9.31 -13.13 29.16
C GLY A 134 9.75 -11.68 29.43
N GLU A 135 10.90 -11.25 28.89
CA GLU A 135 11.30 -9.84 28.92
C GLU A 135 10.82 -9.10 27.65
N MET A 136 10.51 -7.82 27.83
CA MET A 136 10.13 -6.88 26.78
C MET A 136 11.16 -5.75 26.68
N ALA A 137 11.75 -5.58 25.50
CA ALA A 137 12.75 -4.53 25.23
C ALA A 137 12.20 -3.42 24.34
N LEU A 138 12.38 -2.18 24.80
CA LEU A 138 12.08 -0.97 24.05
C LEU A 138 13.31 -0.55 23.24
N VAL A 139 13.18 -0.43 21.92
CA VAL A 139 14.25 0.08 21.03
C VAL A 139 13.87 1.49 20.59
N VAL A 140 14.56 2.49 21.12
CA VAL A 140 14.34 3.90 20.79
C VAL A 140 15.53 4.46 20.03
N GLY A 141 15.23 5.29 19.05
CA GLY A 141 16.22 5.95 18.22
C GLY A 141 15.52 6.80 17.18
N ARG A 142 16.25 7.78 16.64
CA ARG A 142 15.72 8.63 15.57
C ARG A 142 15.42 7.81 14.31
N PRO A 143 14.51 8.23 13.42
CA PRO A 143 14.42 7.65 12.09
C PRO A 143 15.80 7.64 11.41
N GLY A 144 16.10 6.56 10.70
CA GLY A 144 17.43 6.37 10.08
C GLY A 144 18.53 5.95 11.07
N SER A 145 18.31 5.95 12.39
CA SER A 145 19.33 5.55 13.38
C SER A 145 19.69 4.06 13.35
N GLY A 146 18.83 3.21 12.79
CA GLY A 146 19.07 1.76 12.68
C GLY A 146 18.12 0.88 13.49
N CYS A 147 17.07 1.41 14.14
CA CYS A 147 16.09 0.61 14.90
C CYS A 147 15.46 -0.52 14.07
N THR A 148 14.86 -0.20 12.91
CA THR A 148 14.30 -1.20 12.00
C THR A 148 15.37 -2.18 11.49
N THR A 149 16.59 -1.70 11.22
CA THR A 149 17.71 -2.57 10.80
C THR A 149 18.07 -3.58 11.89
N PHE A 150 18.10 -3.14 13.15
CA PHE A 150 18.35 -3.98 14.31
C PHE A 150 17.26 -5.05 14.47
N LEU A 151 15.98 -4.63 14.44
CA LEU A 151 14.85 -5.56 14.51
C LEU A 151 14.84 -6.55 13.35
N LYS A 152 15.04 -6.12 12.09
CA LYS A 152 15.13 -7.02 10.94
C LYS A 152 16.27 -8.05 11.10
N THR A 153 17.42 -7.61 11.61
CA THR A 153 18.57 -8.48 11.83
C THR A 153 18.29 -9.53 12.90
N LEU A 154 17.65 -9.14 14.02
CA LEU A 154 17.20 -10.07 15.06
C LEU A 154 16.03 -10.96 14.62
N ALA A 155 15.22 -10.52 13.67
CA ALA A 155 14.18 -11.36 13.05
C ALA A 155 14.73 -12.37 12.02
N ASN A 156 16.05 -12.41 11.84
CA ASN A 156 16.75 -13.19 10.81
C ASN A 156 16.37 -12.80 9.37
N PHE A 157 15.89 -11.57 9.14
CA PHE A 157 15.74 -11.00 7.81
C PHE A 157 17.07 -10.47 7.30
N ARG A 158 17.83 -11.36 6.67
CA ARG A 158 19.17 -11.05 6.16
C ARG A 158 19.17 -10.61 4.69
N ASP A 159 18.09 -10.89 3.96
CA ASP A 159 17.95 -10.58 2.54
C ASP A 159 17.75 -9.08 2.31
N GLY A 160 18.67 -8.43 1.59
CA GLY A 160 18.61 -6.99 1.26
C GLY A 160 19.77 -6.17 1.84
N PHE A 161 20.43 -6.68 2.88
CA PHE A 161 21.69 -6.15 3.40
C PHE A 161 22.88 -6.57 2.54
N ALA A 162 23.95 -5.78 2.55
CA ALA A 162 25.20 -6.09 1.84
C ALA A 162 25.99 -7.18 2.57
N GLY A 163 25.99 -7.13 3.91
CA GLY A 163 26.58 -8.14 4.78
C GLY A 163 26.10 -7.97 6.22
N ILE A 164 26.11 -9.06 6.98
CA ILE A 164 25.91 -9.02 8.44
C ILE A 164 27.05 -9.83 9.04
N ASP A 165 27.89 -9.17 9.83
CA ASP A 165 29.00 -9.77 10.55
C ASP A 165 28.65 -9.82 12.05
N GLY A 166 29.26 -10.75 12.79
CA GLY A 166 28.86 -11.08 14.17
C GLY A 166 27.79 -12.16 14.25
N GLU A 167 27.35 -12.44 15.48
CA GLU A 167 26.49 -13.59 15.79
C GLU A 167 25.15 -13.15 16.36
N VAL A 168 24.07 -13.77 15.87
CA VAL A 168 22.75 -13.72 16.49
C VAL A 168 22.38 -15.16 16.84
N ILE A 169 22.12 -15.38 18.12
CA ILE A 169 21.93 -16.70 18.72
C ILE A 169 20.53 -16.75 19.31
N TYR A 170 19.78 -17.80 18.94
CA TYR A 170 18.41 -18.04 19.40
C TYR A 170 18.40 -19.30 20.26
N GLY A 171 18.43 -19.14 21.59
CA GLY A 171 18.78 -20.23 22.50
C GLY A 171 20.19 -20.76 22.23
N ASN A 172 20.29 -21.91 21.57
CA ASN A 172 21.55 -22.51 21.10
C ASN A 172 21.65 -22.60 19.56
N MET A 173 20.69 -22.03 18.83
CA MET A 173 20.68 -22.04 17.37
C MET A 173 21.41 -20.83 16.80
N ASP A 174 22.21 -21.04 15.76
CA ASP A 174 22.74 -19.97 14.94
C ASP A 174 21.68 -19.43 13.96
N ALA A 175 22.01 -18.33 13.29
CA ALA A 175 21.11 -17.74 12.29
C ALA A 175 20.77 -18.67 11.12
N LYS A 176 21.63 -19.64 10.77
CA LYS A 176 21.38 -20.59 9.67
C LYS A 176 20.37 -21.66 10.09
N GLU A 177 20.46 -22.16 11.30
CA GLU A 177 19.52 -23.11 11.88
C GLU A 177 18.17 -22.44 12.17
N ALA A 178 18.18 -21.22 12.71
CA ALA A 178 16.97 -20.43 12.96
C ALA A 178 16.14 -20.18 11.68
N LYS A 179 16.78 -20.15 10.50
CA LYS A 179 16.10 -19.99 9.19
C LYS A 179 15.10 -21.13 8.88
N LYS A 180 15.20 -22.27 9.57
CA LYS A 180 14.24 -23.39 9.45
C LYS A 180 12.92 -23.11 10.18
N TYR A 181 12.86 -22.08 11.03
CA TYR A 181 11.71 -21.75 11.87
C TYR A 181 11.14 -20.33 11.62
N PRO A 182 10.86 -19.92 10.37
CA PRO A 182 10.43 -18.54 10.06
C PRO A 182 9.10 -18.15 10.71
N GLY A 183 8.21 -19.10 11.00
CA GLY A 183 6.96 -18.84 11.73
C GLY A 183 7.10 -18.69 13.25
N GLN A 184 8.32 -18.85 13.80
CA GLN A 184 8.59 -18.77 15.24
C GLN A 184 9.35 -17.49 15.63
N ILE A 185 9.99 -16.83 14.67
CA ILE A 185 10.67 -15.54 14.85
C ILE A 185 9.99 -14.56 13.89
N VAL A 186 9.01 -13.82 14.39
CA VAL A 186 8.12 -13.00 13.56
C VAL A 186 8.47 -11.53 13.68
N PHE A 187 8.58 -10.87 12.53
CA PHE A 187 8.71 -9.42 12.43
C PHE A 187 7.41 -8.81 11.90
N ASN A 188 6.82 -7.90 12.67
CA ASN A 188 5.79 -7.01 12.18
C ASN A 188 6.44 -5.77 11.59
N ALA A 189 6.25 -5.55 10.28
CA ALA A 189 6.66 -4.31 9.65
C ALA A 189 5.76 -3.15 10.10
N GLU A 190 6.24 -1.94 9.86
CA GLU A 190 5.52 -0.70 10.17
C GLU A 190 4.19 -0.57 9.39
N ASP A 191 4.16 -1.05 8.14
CA ASP A 191 2.99 -0.96 7.26
C ASP A 191 2.01 -2.14 7.44
N ASP A 192 0.73 -1.83 7.66
CA ASP A 192 -0.35 -2.80 7.81
C ASP A 192 -0.93 -3.25 6.46
N ILE A 193 -0.34 -4.28 5.86
CA ILE A 193 -0.77 -4.78 4.55
C ILE A 193 -1.78 -5.92 4.70
N HIS A 194 -3.00 -5.70 4.20
CA HIS A 194 -4.13 -6.65 4.21
C HIS A 194 -4.89 -6.63 2.87
N TYR A 195 -5.70 -7.66 2.62
CA TYR A 195 -6.65 -7.61 1.50
C TYR A 195 -7.81 -6.68 1.87
N PRO A 196 -8.02 -5.56 1.15
CA PRO A 196 -9.00 -4.55 1.55
C PRO A 196 -10.45 -5.03 1.44
N VAL A 197 -10.71 -6.01 0.57
CA VAL A 197 -12.04 -6.57 0.27
C VAL A 197 -12.44 -7.74 1.17
N LEU A 198 -11.57 -8.18 2.08
CA LEU A 198 -11.92 -9.23 3.04
C LEU A 198 -12.40 -8.63 4.36
N THR A 199 -13.26 -9.35 5.08
CA THR A 199 -13.63 -8.97 6.45
C THR A 199 -12.53 -9.31 7.46
N VAL A 200 -12.65 -8.73 8.66
CA VAL A 200 -11.76 -9.07 9.80
C VAL A 200 -11.85 -10.57 10.11
N HIS A 201 -13.06 -11.14 10.15
CA HIS A 201 -13.28 -12.57 10.33
C HIS A 201 -12.57 -13.39 9.26
N GLU A 202 -12.77 -13.07 7.97
CA GLU A 202 -12.18 -13.82 6.85
C GLU A 202 -10.64 -13.81 6.91
N THR A 203 -10.06 -12.67 7.26
CA THR A 203 -8.62 -12.48 7.40
C THR A 203 -8.05 -13.35 8.54
N LEU A 204 -8.65 -13.29 9.73
CA LEU A 204 -8.20 -14.07 10.88
C LEU A 204 -8.47 -15.56 10.73
N ASN A 205 -9.62 -15.94 10.19
CA ASN A 205 -9.99 -17.33 9.94
C ASN A 205 -8.99 -17.99 8.98
N PHE A 206 -8.50 -17.27 7.96
CA PHE A 206 -7.44 -17.77 7.10
C PHE A 206 -6.13 -18.06 7.85
N ALA A 207 -5.67 -17.14 8.69
CA ALA A 207 -4.46 -17.36 9.50
C ALA A 207 -4.66 -18.52 10.49
N LEU A 208 -5.82 -18.57 11.16
CA LEU A 208 -6.18 -19.58 12.15
C LEU A 208 -6.21 -20.99 11.55
N LYS A 209 -6.86 -21.17 10.40
CA LYS A 209 -6.88 -22.46 9.68
C LYS A 209 -5.48 -22.97 9.34
N ASN A 210 -4.53 -22.08 9.13
CA ASN A 210 -3.16 -22.39 8.77
C ASN A 210 -2.21 -22.57 9.97
N LYS A 211 -2.62 -22.15 11.18
CA LYS A 211 -1.83 -22.25 12.42
C LYS A 211 -2.52 -23.05 13.53
N THR A 212 -3.63 -23.71 13.20
CA THR A 212 -4.33 -24.60 14.14
C THR A 212 -3.41 -25.77 14.50
N PRO A 213 -3.09 -25.95 15.80
CA PRO A 213 -2.21 -27.02 16.24
C PRO A 213 -2.85 -28.41 16.10
N SER A 214 -1.99 -29.43 16.10
CA SER A 214 -2.40 -30.83 15.99
C SER A 214 -3.39 -31.24 17.10
N PRO A 215 -4.19 -32.31 16.91
CA PRO A 215 -5.05 -32.87 17.96
C PRO A 215 -4.36 -33.17 19.29
N ARG A 216 -3.05 -33.41 19.28
CA ARG A 216 -2.25 -33.72 20.48
C ARG A 216 -1.84 -32.47 21.26
N ALA A 217 -1.91 -31.31 20.63
CA ALA A 217 -1.51 -30.02 21.20
C ALA A 217 -2.73 -29.11 21.46
N ARG A 218 -3.94 -29.68 21.49
CA ARG A 218 -5.20 -28.99 21.82
C ARG A 218 -5.80 -29.55 23.10
N PRO A 219 -6.62 -28.77 23.82
CA PRO A 219 -7.39 -29.27 24.97
C PRO A 219 -8.20 -30.52 24.62
N GLU A 220 -8.25 -31.49 25.54
CA GLU A 220 -8.94 -32.77 25.30
C GLU A 220 -10.42 -32.55 24.90
N GLY A 221 -10.85 -33.21 23.82
CA GLY A 221 -12.23 -33.12 23.33
C GLY A 221 -12.57 -31.91 22.44
N THR A 222 -11.66 -30.95 22.23
CA THR A 222 -11.92 -29.80 21.34
C THR A 222 -11.69 -30.11 19.86
N SER A 223 -12.66 -29.76 19.01
CA SER A 223 -12.52 -29.84 17.56
C SER A 223 -11.65 -28.70 17.00
N ALA A 224 -11.28 -28.78 15.70
CA ALA A 224 -10.45 -27.74 15.09
C ALA A 224 -11.22 -26.44 14.91
N GLU A 225 -12.49 -26.57 14.56
CA GLU A 225 -13.40 -25.46 14.34
C GLU A 225 -13.75 -24.78 15.66
N ASP A 226 -13.97 -25.54 16.74
CA ASP A 226 -14.23 -24.98 18.07
C ASP A 226 -13.01 -24.20 18.59
N PHE A 227 -11.81 -24.78 18.45
CA PHE A 227 -10.56 -24.08 18.82
C PHE A 227 -10.38 -22.78 18.04
N GLN A 228 -10.62 -22.81 16.72
CA GLN A 228 -10.52 -21.62 15.86
C GLN A 228 -11.51 -20.54 16.29
N ALA A 229 -12.78 -20.88 16.47
CA ALA A 229 -13.83 -19.94 16.85
C ALA A 229 -13.59 -19.34 18.24
N GLU A 230 -13.24 -20.17 19.22
CA GLU A 230 -12.96 -19.72 20.57
C GLU A 230 -11.71 -18.82 20.64
N PHE A 231 -10.67 -19.17 19.88
CA PHE A 231 -9.45 -18.35 19.81
C PHE A 231 -9.70 -17.03 19.07
N GLU A 232 -10.47 -17.04 17.98
CA GLU A 232 -10.86 -15.83 17.25
C GLU A 232 -11.64 -14.88 18.15
N VAL A 233 -12.72 -15.36 18.79
CA VAL A 233 -13.56 -14.55 19.69
C VAL A 233 -12.74 -14.05 20.88
N GLY A 234 -11.87 -14.90 21.44
CA GLY A 234 -10.94 -14.53 22.49
C GLY A 234 -10.05 -13.36 22.07
N LEU A 235 -9.38 -13.45 20.91
CA LEU A 235 -8.53 -12.39 20.38
C LEU A 235 -9.34 -11.10 20.10
N LEU A 236 -10.47 -11.19 19.42
CA LEU A 236 -11.27 -10.01 19.07
C LEU A 236 -11.80 -9.28 20.31
N LYS A 237 -12.19 -10.01 21.36
CA LYS A 237 -12.58 -9.44 22.66
C LYS A 237 -11.39 -8.80 23.38
N SER A 238 -10.25 -9.47 23.38
CA SER A 238 -9.00 -8.99 23.99
C SER A 238 -8.56 -7.63 23.45
N PHE A 239 -8.79 -7.39 22.16
CA PHE A 239 -8.41 -6.14 21.51
C PHE A 239 -9.58 -5.16 21.32
N GLY A 240 -10.76 -5.44 21.88
CA GLY A 240 -11.92 -4.55 21.80
C GLY A 240 -12.38 -4.27 20.36
N ILE A 241 -12.25 -5.25 19.46
CA ILE A 241 -12.62 -5.15 18.04
C ILE A 241 -13.68 -6.19 17.62
N GLU A 242 -14.39 -6.79 18.58
CA GLU A 242 -15.46 -7.77 18.31
C GLU A 242 -16.57 -7.20 17.39
N HIS A 243 -16.92 -5.92 17.52
CA HIS A 243 -17.91 -5.27 16.65
C HIS A 243 -17.47 -5.16 15.18
N THR A 244 -16.16 -5.23 14.91
CA THR A 244 -15.63 -5.11 13.54
C THR A 244 -15.54 -6.46 12.82
N ARG A 245 -15.91 -7.57 13.47
CA ARG A 245 -15.74 -8.94 12.95
C ARG A 245 -16.22 -9.11 11.49
N GLU A 246 -17.41 -8.59 11.17
CA GLU A 246 -18.03 -8.69 9.83
C GLU A 246 -17.78 -7.44 8.95
N THR A 247 -16.92 -6.52 9.39
CA THR A 247 -16.57 -5.31 8.64
C THR A 247 -15.36 -5.57 7.74
N LEU A 248 -15.36 -4.99 6.54
CA LEU A 248 -14.21 -5.04 5.62
C LEU A 248 -12.99 -4.39 6.26
N VAL A 249 -11.81 -4.97 6.06
CA VAL A 249 -10.55 -4.38 6.56
C VAL A 249 -10.27 -3.04 5.85
N GLY A 250 -10.49 -2.97 4.54
CA GLY A 250 -10.29 -1.76 3.74
C GLY A 250 -8.84 -1.30 3.60
N ASN A 251 -8.63 -0.24 2.83
CA ASN A 251 -7.35 0.46 2.62
C ASN A 251 -7.62 1.96 2.31
N GLU A 252 -6.69 2.67 1.65
CA GLU A 252 -6.87 4.08 1.29
C GLU A 252 -8.00 4.30 0.28
N TYR A 253 -8.29 3.31 -0.55
CA TYR A 253 -9.26 3.40 -1.65
C TYR A 253 -10.61 2.73 -1.33
N VAL A 254 -10.58 1.68 -0.51
CA VAL A 254 -11.74 0.89 -0.09
C VAL A 254 -12.03 1.18 1.38
N ARG A 255 -13.21 1.74 1.64
CA ARG A 255 -13.66 2.00 3.00
C ARG A 255 -13.78 0.70 3.80
N GLY A 256 -13.15 0.65 4.98
CA GLY A 256 -13.20 -0.48 5.90
C GLY A 256 -13.15 -0.03 7.36
N VAL A 257 -12.50 -0.85 8.20
CA VAL A 257 -12.23 -0.50 9.61
C VAL A 257 -11.33 0.74 9.70
N SER A 258 -11.35 1.40 10.85
CA SER A 258 -10.47 2.56 11.08
C SER A 258 -8.99 2.15 11.05
N GLY A 259 -8.07 3.10 10.82
CA GLY A 259 -6.63 2.80 10.79
C GLY A 259 -6.13 2.13 12.07
N GLY A 260 -6.62 2.57 13.24
CA GLY A 260 -6.26 1.95 14.51
C GLY A 260 -6.91 0.59 14.77
N GLU A 261 -8.11 0.34 14.25
CA GLU A 261 -8.69 -1.01 14.24
C GLU A 261 -7.91 -1.94 13.30
N ARG A 262 -7.48 -1.45 12.13
CA ARG A 262 -6.67 -2.23 11.18
C ARG A 262 -5.34 -2.70 11.79
N LYS A 263 -4.69 -1.87 12.61
CA LYS A 263 -3.51 -2.26 13.39
C LYS A 263 -3.79 -3.38 14.38
N ARG A 264 -4.93 -3.31 15.07
CA ARG A 264 -5.38 -4.38 15.96
C ARG A 264 -5.65 -5.67 15.19
N VAL A 265 -6.10 -5.58 13.94
CA VAL A 265 -6.22 -6.76 13.04
C VAL A 265 -4.85 -7.34 12.65
N SER A 266 -3.85 -6.52 12.34
CA SER A 266 -2.47 -7.00 12.08
C SER A 266 -1.88 -7.72 13.29
N LEU A 267 -2.13 -7.17 14.48
CA LEU A 267 -1.68 -7.76 15.74
C LEU A 267 -2.34 -9.11 16.00
N THR A 268 -3.67 -9.19 15.88
CA THR A 268 -4.39 -10.45 16.09
C THR A 268 -3.91 -11.50 15.09
N GLU A 269 -3.66 -11.13 13.85
CA GLU A 269 -3.07 -12.01 12.84
C GLU A 269 -1.69 -12.56 13.26
N ILE A 270 -0.82 -11.74 13.86
CA ILE A 270 0.49 -12.20 14.35
C ILE A 270 0.36 -13.09 15.57
N LEU A 271 -0.53 -12.76 16.50
CA LEU A 271 -0.75 -13.55 17.72
C LEU A 271 -1.31 -14.94 17.41
N VAL A 272 -1.97 -15.13 16.26
CA VAL A 272 -2.35 -16.45 15.75
C VAL A 272 -1.14 -17.36 15.52
N ASN A 273 0.04 -16.83 15.18
CA ASN A 273 1.25 -17.63 15.01
C ASN A 273 1.77 -18.24 16.32
N ARG A 274 1.43 -17.64 17.47
CA ARG A 274 1.90 -18.08 18.80
C ARG A 274 3.43 -18.23 18.87
N SER A 275 4.13 -17.27 18.26
CA SER A 275 5.59 -17.27 18.10
C SER A 275 6.30 -16.91 19.41
N PRO A 276 7.41 -17.60 19.77
CA PRO A 276 8.19 -17.30 20.98
C PRO A 276 9.02 -16.03 20.90
N VAL A 277 9.35 -15.55 19.70
CA VAL A 277 10.10 -14.31 19.50
C VAL A 277 9.29 -13.42 18.55
N VAL A 278 8.95 -12.22 19.01
CA VAL A 278 8.17 -11.26 18.23
C VAL A 278 8.84 -9.90 18.25
N LEU A 279 9.06 -9.34 17.06
CA LEU A 279 9.68 -8.05 16.85
C LEU A 279 8.68 -7.10 16.20
N TRP A 280 8.36 -6.02 16.89
CA TRP A 280 7.36 -5.03 16.49
C TRP A 280 8.06 -3.77 16.00
N ASP A 281 7.90 -3.43 14.72
CA ASP A 281 8.40 -2.16 14.21
C ASP A 281 7.33 -1.07 14.27
N SER A 282 7.52 -0.09 15.16
CA SER A 282 6.68 1.11 15.31
C SER A 282 5.17 0.83 15.34
N PRO A 283 4.68 -0.16 16.13
CA PRO A 283 3.28 -0.57 16.06
C PRO A 283 2.29 0.52 16.50
N SER A 284 2.71 1.45 17.37
CA SER A 284 1.88 2.54 17.89
C SER A 284 1.60 3.67 16.88
N ARG A 285 2.34 3.73 15.77
CA ARG A 285 2.23 4.81 14.77
C ARG A 285 0.81 4.92 14.22
N GLY A 286 0.06 5.99 14.48
CA GLY A 286 -1.32 6.14 13.99
C GLY A 286 -2.40 5.55 14.91
N LEU A 287 -2.04 5.15 16.14
CA LEU A 287 -2.96 4.91 17.26
C LEU A 287 -3.01 6.15 18.18
N ASP A 288 -4.12 6.34 18.91
CA ASP A 288 -4.22 7.34 19.98
C ASP A 288 -3.41 6.87 21.18
N ALA A 289 -3.00 7.81 22.02
CA ALA A 289 -2.23 7.52 23.22
C ALA A 289 -2.89 6.43 24.10
N SER A 290 -4.20 6.51 24.31
CA SER A 290 -4.97 5.53 25.09
C SER A 290 -5.03 4.15 24.43
N THR A 291 -5.36 4.08 23.13
CA THR A 291 -5.38 2.82 22.38
C THR A 291 -3.98 2.21 22.25
N ALA A 292 -2.94 3.03 22.07
CA ALA A 292 -1.55 2.60 22.02
C ALA A 292 -1.09 2.01 23.36
N LEU A 293 -1.51 2.60 24.48
CA LEU A 293 -1.23 2.06 25.81
C LEU A 293 -1.92 0.72 26.04
N GLU A 294 -3.21 0.61 25.74
CA GLU A 294 -3.95 -0.64 25.84
C GLU A 294 -3.32 -1.73 24.94
N TYR A 295 -2.89 -1.33 23.74
CA TYR A 295 -2.16 -2.18 22.81
C TYR A 295 -0.86 -2.74 23.42
N VAL A 296 0.02 -1.88 23.96
CA VAL A 296 1.28 -2.34 24.56
C VAL A 296 1.02 -3.16 25.82
N ARG A 297 0.01 -2.79 26.62
CA ARG A 297 -0.39 -3.55 27.81
C ARG A 297 -0.83 -4.98 27.46
N ASN A 298 -1.61 -5.15 26.40
CA ASN A 298 -2.01 -6.48 25.93
C ASN A 298 -0.81 -7.32 25.47
N ILE A 299 0.17 -6.70 24.80
CA ILE A 299 1.43 -7.38 24.42
C ILE A 299 2.25 -7.74 25.66
N ARG A 300 2.29 -6.88 26.68
CA ARG A 300 2.93 -7.18 27.96
C ARG A 300 2.29 -8.39 28.63
N THR A 301 0.96 -8.44 28.69
CA THR A 301 0.23 -9.60 29.23
C THR A 301 0.55 -10.89 28.47
N VAL A 302 0.60 -10.84 27.13
CA VAL A 302 1.00 -12.00 26.31
C VAL A 302 2.45 -12.43 26.61
N THR A 303 3.35 -11.45 26.75
CA THR A 303 4.77 -11.67 27.07
C THR A 303 4.93 -12.35 28.44
N ASP A 304 4.22 -11.87 29.46
CA ASP A 304 4.27 -12.42 30.82
C ASP A 304 3.67 -13.83 30.91
N VAL A 305 2.50 -14.04 30.27
CA VAL A 305 1.77 -15.31 30.38
C VAL A 305 2.48 -16.43 29.61
N PHE A 306 2.89 -16.17 28.38
CA PHE A 306 3.48 -17.19 27.51
C PHE A 306 5.01 -17.22 27.54
N GLY A 307 5.67 -16.23 28.16
CA GLY A 307 7.12 -16.11 28.18
C GLY A 307 7.72 -15.77 26.82
N VAL A 308 7.04 -14.90 26.05
CA VAL A 308 7.49 -14.46 24.72
C VAL A 308 8.65 -13.48 24.87
N THR A 309 9.65 -13.57 24.01
CA THR A 309 10.73 -12.57 23.92
C THR A 309 10.29 -11.48 22.96
N THR A 310 10.03 -10.27 23.49
CA THR A 310 9.39 -9.20 22.73
C THR A 310 10.33 -8.01 22.55
N PHE A 311 10.62 -7.66 21.29
CA PHE A 311 11.28 -6.39 20.95
C PHE A 311 10.27 -5.45 20.33
N MET A 312 10.30 -4.17 20.70
CA MET A 312 9.43 -3.17 20.11
C MET A 312 10.19 -1.89 19.87
N SER A 313 10.21 -1.40 18.63
CA SER A 313 10.60 -0.03 18.35
C SER A 313 9.40 0.89 18.52
N LEU A 314 9.59 2.02 19.20
CA LEU A 314 8.60 3.08 19.28
C LEU A 314 9.32 4.40 19.05
N TYR A 315 8.88 5.18 18.06
CA TYR A 315 9.39 6.54 17.87
C TYR A 315 8.96 7.48 18.99
N GLN A 316 7.83 7.18 19.63
CA GLN A 316 7.26 7.94 20.73
C GLN A 316 6.57 6.96 21.69
N ALA A 317 6.93 7.01 22.97
CA ALA A 317 6.29 6.25 24.03
C ALA A 317 5.98 7.19 25.20
N GLY A 318 4.70 7.39 25.48
CA GLY A 318 4.27 8.07 26.70
C GLY A 318 4.81 7.35 27.94
N ASN A 319 4.94 8.04 29.07
CA ASN A 319 5.56 7.46 30.27
C ASN A 319 4.84 6.17 30.73
N GLN A 320 3.52 6.12 30.61
CA GLN A 320 2.74 4.90 30.92
C GLN A 320 3.08 3.71 30.01
N ILE A 321 3.48 3.96 28.75
CA ILE A 321 3.93 2.92 27.82
C ILE A 321 5.37 2.53 28.15
N TYR A 322 6.23 3.51 28.41
CA TYR A 322 7.63 3.31 28.78
C TYR A 322 7.74 2.36 29.99
N ASP A 323 6.90 2.55 31.01
CA ASP A 323 6.90 1.77 32.25
C ASP A 323 6.49 0.29 32.09
N LEU A 324 6.00 -0.13 30.91
CA LEU A 324 5.65 -1.53 30.64
C LEU A 324 6.85 -2.40 30.21
N PHE A 325 7.98 -1.78 29.87
CA PHE A 325 9.17 -2.46 29.37
C PHE A 325 10.17 -2.79 30.49
N ASP A 326 10.96 -3.85 30.31
CA ASP A 326 12.00 -4.23 31.29
C ASP A 326 13.34 -3.56 30.98
N LYS A 327 13.71 -3.49 29.70
CA LYS A 327 14.98 -2.95 29.20
C LYS A 327 14.75 -1.95 28.07
N VAL A 328 15.67 -1.00 27.93
CA VAL A 328 15.68 -0.01 26.84
C VAL A 328 17.03 0.01 26.12
N MET A 329 16.97 0.05 24.78
CA MET A 329 18.11 0.30 23.90
C MET A 329 17.94 1.67 23.26
N VAL A 330 18.97 2.51 23.35
CA VAL A 330 19.01 3.80 22.68
C VAL A 330 20.01 3.74 21.54
N ILE A 331 19.55 3.96 20.31
CA ILE A 331 20.35 3.90 19.08
C ILE A 331 20.50 5.30 18.48
N ALA A 332 21.74 5.67 18.16
CA ALA A 332 22.08 6.93 17.49
C ALA A 332 23.02 6.67 16.32
N ALA A 333 22.58 6.95 15.08
CA ALA A 333 23.39 6.83 13.87
C ALA A 333 24.13 5.47 13.72
N GLY A 334 23.46 4.37 14.06
CA GLY A 334 24.04 3.02 14.01
C GLY A 334 24.93 2.65 15.19
N TYR A 335 24.99 3.48 16.25
CA TYR A 335 25.68 3.20 17.51
C TYR A 335 24.68 2.94 18.65
N CYS A 336 24.97 1.95 19.49
CA CYS A 336 24.22 1.70 20.73
C CYS A 336 24.77 2.59 21.85
N ILE A 337 24.10 3.70 22.16
CA ILE A 337 24.58 4.65 23.17
C ILE A 337 24.16 4.28 24.60
N TYR A 338 23.15 3.41 24.74
CA TYR A 338 22.72 2.84 26.01
C TYR A 338 21.97 1.54 25.76
N TRP A 339 22.28 0.52 26.56
CA TRP A 339 21.51 -0.72 26.68
C TRP A 339 21.46 -1.09 28.17
N GLY A 340 20.27 -1.34 28.71
CA GLY A 340 20.10 -1.70 30.11
C GLY A 340 18.68 -1.56 30.65
N PRO A 341 18.49 -1.69 31.97
CA PRO A 341 17.19 -1.52 32.62
C PRO A 341 16.58 -0.14 32.39
N LEU A 342 15.26 -0.05 32.28
CA LEU A 342 14.59 1.22 31.95
C LEU A 342 14.74 2.29 33.05
N GLN A 343 14.72 1.89 34.32
CA GLN A 343 14.74 2.80 35.48
C GLN A 343 16.07 3.55 35.59
N GLU A 344 17.15 2.97 35.06
CA GLU A 344 18.49 3.53 35.12
C GLU A 344 18.80 4.46 33.94
N ALA A 345 18.01 4.42 32.86
CA ALA A 345 18.30 5.15 31.63
C ALA A 345 18.25 6.67 31.81
N ARG A 346 17.19 7.20 32.45
CA ARG A 346 17.07 8.64 32.73
C ARG A 346 18.18 9.14 33.68
N PRO A 347 18.40 8.53 34.87
CA PRO A 347 19.49 8.90 35.76
C PRO A 347 20.87 8.83 35.09
N TYR A 348 21.10 7.87 34.19
CA TYR A 348 22.35 7.76 33.44
C TYR A 348 22.65 9.04 32.64
N PHE A 349 21.70 9.52 31.84
CA PHE A 349 21.88 10.75 31.04
C PHE A 349 21.87 12.03 31.90
N GLU A 350 21.10 12.07 32.99
CA GLU A 350 21.13 13.19 33.94
C GLU A 350 22.51 13.31 34.63
N ASN A 351 23.10 12.18 35.03
CA ASN A 351 24.45 12.13 35.61
C ASN A 351 25.55 12.54 34.61
N LEU A 352 25.33 12.33 33.31
CA LEU A 352 26.22 12.85 32.27
C LEU A 352 26.14 14.37 32.14
N GLY A 353 25.03 15.00 32.54
CA GLY A 353 24.83 16.45 32.51
C GLY A 353 23.65 16.94 31.68
N PHE A 354 22.80 16.04 31.18
CA PHE A 354 21.62 16.40 30.38
C PHE A 354 20.37 16.57 31.25
N GLU A 355 19.63 17.66 31.07
CA GLU A 355 18.42 17.95 31.83
C GLU A 355 17.17 17.42 31.13
N CYS A 356 16.32 16.67 31.85
CA CYS A 356 14.99 16.28 31.39
C CYS A 356 13.96 17.35 31.80
N PRO A 357 13.32 18.06 30.86
CA PRO A 357 12.31 19.06 31.15
C PRO A 357 11.10 18.50 31.93
N PRO A 358 10.48 19.29 32.82
CA PRO A 358 9.30 18.86 33.55
C PRO A 358 8.13 18.56 32.60
N GLY A 359 7.44 17.43 32.82
CA GLY A 359 6.31 16.97 32.01
C GLY A 359 6.66 16.35 30.64
N GLN A 360 7.95 16.23 30.29
CA GLN A 360 8.37 15.56 29.06
C GLN A 360 8.39 14.04 29.22
N ASN A 361 8.04 13.32 28.14
CA ASN A 361 8.13 11.87 28.10
C ASN A 361 9.59 11.39 28.09
N ILE A 362 9.90 10.34 28.87
CA ILE A 362 11.27 9.84 29.03
C ILE A 362 11.83 9.34 27.69
N SER A 363 11.04 8.63 26.88
CA SER A 363 11.49 8.13 25.57
C SER A 363 11.90 9.26 24.61
N ASP A 364 11.15 10.35 24.60
CA ASP A 364 11.45 11.56 23.82
C ASP A 364 12.73 12.23 24.35
N TYR A 365 12.93 12.28 25.67
CA TYR A 365 14.16 12.78 26.28
C TYR A 365 15.39 11.94 25.85
N LEU A 366 15.32 10.60 25.96
CA LEU A 366 16.42 9.70 25.61
C LEU A 366 16.87 9.86 24.15
N THR A 367 15.93 10.05 23.23
CA THR A 367 16.24 10.29 21.81
C THR A 367 16.75 11.72 21.57
N GLY A 368 16.17 12.71 22.25
CA GLY A 368 16.52 14.12 22.17
C GLY A 368 17.93 14.48 22.68
N VAL A 369 18.51 13.70 23.61
CA VAL A 369 19.89 13.91 24.11
C VAL A 369 20.93 13.88 22.97
N THR A 370 20.67 13.08 21.93
CA THR A 370 21.57 12.95 20.76
C THR A 370 21.45 14.12 19.78
N VAL A 371 20.49 15.02 20.00
CA VAL A 371 20.12 16.10 19.09
C VAL A 371 20.55 17.44 19.67
N SER A 372 21.37 18.18 18.94
CA SER A 372 21.90 19.47 19.40
C SER A 372 20.84 20.54 19.63
N THR A 373 19.70 20.48 18.93
CA THR A 373 18.60 21.46 19.05
C THR A 373 17.65 21.18 20.20
N GLU A 374 17.57 19.92 20.67
CA GLU A 374 16.60 19.49 21.68
C GLU A 374 17.24 19.23 23.04
N ARG A 375 18.49 18.76 23.06
CA ARG A 375 19.21 18.48 24.31
C ARG A 375 19.30 19.74 25.16
N LYS A 376 18.81 19.67 26.39
CA LYS A 376 19.07 20.66 27.42
C LYS A 376 20.19 20.17 28.32
N ILE A 377 21.08 21.09 28.67
CA ILE A 377 22.24 20.81 29.52
C ILE A 377 22.03 21.63 30.77
N PHE A 378 22.23 21.02 31.94
CA PHE A 378 22.08 21.72 33.21
C PHE A 378 22.92 23.01 33.20
N GLU A 379 22.34 24.11 33.65
CA GLU A 379 23.03 25.41 33.66
C GLU A 379 24.34 25.36 34.46
N ALA A 380 24.37 24.56 35.53
CA ALA A 380 25.58 24.30 36.33
C ALA A 380 26.72 23.62 35.54
N VAL A 381 26.38 22.76 34.58
CA VAL A 381 27.34 22.11 33.68
C VAL A 381 27.75 23.06 32.57
N ARG A 382 26.80 23.85 32.05
CA ARG A 382 27.05 24.86 31.02
C ARG A 382 27.98 25.98 31.48
N ALA A 383 27.90 26.36 32.75
CA ALA A 383 28.76 27.37 33.36
C ALA A 383 30.19 26.88 33.65
N ASP A 384 30.43 25.57 33.66
CA ASP A 384 31.74 24.95 33.91
C ASP A 384 32.42 24.51 32.60
N ALA A 385 33.43 25.28 32.17
CA ALA A 385 34.14 25.05 30.91
C ALA A 385 34.97 23.75 30.86
N ALA A 386 35.23 23.09 32.00
CA ALA A 386 35.87 21.78 32.05
C ALA A 386 34.83 20.68 31.85
N ARG A 387 33.72 20.71 32.61
CA ARG A 387 32.61 19.75 32.46
C ARG A 387 31.94 19.81 31.10
N MET A 388 31.83 21.00 30.51
CA MET A 388 31.29 21.16 29.15
C MET A 388 32.19 20.53 28.07
N ARG A 389 33.50 20.42 28.33
CA ARG A 389 34.47 19.78 27.42
C ARG A 389 34.44 18.26 27.50
N ASP A 390 34.12 17.71 28.67
CA ASP A 390 34.03 16.27 28.93
C ASP A 390 32.64 15.70 28.59
N LEU A 391 31.67 16.53 28.21
CA LEU A 391 30.31 16.12 27.84
C LEU A 391 30.33 15.39 26.48
N PRO A 392 29.77 14.16 26.37
CA PRO A 392 29.67 13.49 25.08
C PRO A 392 28.67 14.22 24.17
N LEU A 393 29.11 14.63 22.98
CA LEU A 393 28.29 15.33 21.99
C LEU A 393 28.11 14.54 20.69
N SER A 394 29.02 13.60 20.39
CA SER A 394 28.95 12.72 19.22
C SER A 394 28.49 11.30 19.59
N PRO A 395 27.81 10.56 18.69
CA PRO A 395 27.40 9.17 18.95
C PRO A 395 28.55 8.24 19.36
N GLU A 396 29.75 8.49 18.84
CA GLU A 396 30.97 7.75 19.15
C GLU A 396 31.46 8.01 20.58
N GLU A 397 31.46 9.26 21.01
CA GLU A 397 31.75 9.65 22.39
C GLU A 397 30.74 9.03 23.36
N PHE A 398 29.45 9.04 23.01
CA PHE A 398 28.42 8.39 23.80
C PHE A 398 28.66 6.88 23.96
N LEU A 399 29.02 6.18 22.89
CA LEU A 399 29.38 4.76 22.95
C LEU A 399 30.61 4.53 23.83
N ALA A 400 31.64 5.36 23.71
CA ALA A 400 32.86 5.24 24.52
C ALA A 400 32.58 5.42 26.01
N VAL A 401 31.75 6.41 26.37
CA VAL A 401 31.32 6.66 27.75
C VAL A 401 30.45 5.50 28.26
N TYR A 402 29.52 5.01 27.44
CA TYR A 402 28.68 3.86 27.80
C TYR A 402 29.52 2.62 28.07
N ASN A 403 30.47 2.27 27.19
CA ASN A 403 31.33 1.10 27.35
C ASN A 403 32.16 1.12 28.65
N ASN A 404 32.48 2.31 29.16
CA ASN A 404 33.19 2.49 30.43
C ASN A 404 32.26 2.53 31.66
N SER A 405 30.95 2.59 31.47
CA SER A 405 29.96 2.66 32.54
C SER A 405 29.78 1.32 33.27
N ASP A 406 29.32 1.39 34.52
CA ASP A 406 28.98 0.19 35.31
C ASP A 406 27.77 -0.57 34.73
N VAL A 407 26.86 0.13 34.04
CA VAL A 407 25.70 -0.48 33.36
C VAL A 407 26.17 -1.39 32.23
N ALA A 408 27.06 -0.90 31.35
CA ALA A 408 27.60 -1.70 30.26
C ALA A 408 28.38 -2.92 30.76
N ARG A 409 29.15 -2.78 31.86
CA ARG A 409 29.86 -3.90 32.47
C ARG A 409 28.90 -5.00 32.95
N ARG A 410 27.79 -4.63 33.60
CA ARG A 410 26.74 -5.59 34.03
C ARG A 410 26.04 -6.25 32.86
N MET A 411 25.66 -5.49 31.82
CA MET A 411 24.99 -6.06 30.65
C MET A 411 25.90 -6.99 29.85
N LYS A 412 27.20 -6.69 29.78
CA LYS A 412 28.19 -7.58 29.18
C LYS A 412 28.37 -8.85 29.99
N GLN A 413 28.44 -8.74 31.33
CA GLN A 413 28.49 -9.89 32.21
C GLN A 413 27.23 -10.77 32.06
N GLU A 414 26.04 -10.17 31.97
CA GLU A 414 24.79 -10.91 31.73
C GLU A 414 24.82 -11.69 30.40
N LEU A 415 25.38 -11.09 29.34
CA LEU A 415 25.59 -11.76 28.06
C LEU A 415 26.59 -12.92 28.19
N ASP A 416 27.75 -12.67 28.79
CA ASP A 416 28.81 -13.68 28.94
C ASP A 416 28.33 -14.86 29.80
N ASP A 417 27.62 -14.60 30.90
CA ASP A 417 27.02 -15.62 31.77
C ASP A 417 25.96 -16.44 31.03
N HIS A 418 25.12 -15.79 30.21
CA HIS A 418 24.13 -16.47 29.39
C HIS A 418 24.78 -17.36 28.31
N LEU A 419 25.82 -16.85 27.63
CA LEU A 419 26.56 -17.62 26.64
C LEU A 419 27.31 -18.81 27.27
N ALA A 420 27.84 -18.65 28.49
CA ALA A 420 28.48 -19.72 29.24
C ALA A 420 27.51 -20.82 29.71
N ALA A 421 26.22 -20.50 29.90
CA ALA A 421 25.19 -21.45 30.32
C ALA A 421 24.68 -22.37 29.17
N GLU A 422 25.60 -23.08 28.51
CA GLU A 422 25.32 -23.90 27.32
C GLU A 422 24.24 -24.97 27.56
N ASP A 423 24.30 -25.71 28.68
CA ASP A 423 23.32 -26.76 29.00
C ASP A 423 21.90 -26.22 29.13
N ALA A 424 21.74 -25.03 29.73
CA ALA A 424 20.45 -24.39 29.90
C ALA A 424 19.88 -23.92 28.55
N ARG A 425 20.73 -23.33 27.69
CA ARG A 425 20.37 -22.90 26.33
C ARG A 425 20.02 -24.09 25.43
N ALA A 426 20.78 -25.18 25.54
CA ALA A 426 20.53 -26.41 24.81
C ALA A 426 19.17 -27.01 25.20
N LYS A 427 18.90 -27.13 26.51
CA LYS A 427 17.60 -27.62 27.00
C LYS A 427 16.44 -26.73 26.53
N GLN A 428 16.56 -25.41 26.65
CA GLN A 428 15.53 -24.48 26.17
C GLN A 428 15.27 -24.66 24.66
N THR A 429 16.33 -24.84 23.88
CA THR A 429 16.25 -25.06 22.43
C THR A 429 15.59 -26.39 22.10
N ASP A 430 15.89 -27.46 22.85
CA ASP A 430 15.29 -28.78 22.65
C ASP A 430 13.80 -28.78 23.02
N ASP A 431 13.41 -28.14 24.12
CA ASP A 431 12.02 -27.94 24.52
C ASP A 431 11.24 -27.13 23.46
N PHE A 432 11.87 -26.08 22.90
CA PHE A 432 11.32 -25.33 21.78
C PHE A 432 11.12 -26.20 20.53
N LYS A 433 12.15 -26.95 20.12
CA LYS A 433 12.10 -27.83 18.94
C LYS A 433 11.03 -28.91 19.11
N ASP A 434 10.92 -29.51 20.30
CA ASP A 434 9.89 -30.51 20.61
C ASP A 434 8.48 -29.87 20.61
N GLY A 435 8.32 -28.68 21.19
CA GLY A 435 7.06 -27.94 21.15
C GLY A 435 6.58 -27.64 19.73
N VAL A 436 7.48 -27.18 18.85
CA VAL A 436 7.16 -26.97 17.43
C VAL A 436 6.81 -28.30 16.75
N ARG A 437 7.52 -29.39 17.05
CA ARG A 437 7.27 -30.71 16.46
C ARG A 437 5.90 -31.27 16.88
N ARG A 438 5.47 -31.07 18.14
CA ARG A 438 4.17 -31.53 18.65
C ARG A 438 2.98 -30.77 18.08
N GLU A 439 3.14 -29.49 17.76
CA GLU A 439 2.08 -28.69 17.13
C GLU A 439 1.81 -29.07 15.67
N LYS A 440 2.80 -29.63 14.96
CA LYS A 440 2.66 -30.01 13.55
C LYS A 440 1.61 -31.11 13.36
N MET A 441 0.79 -30.94 12.32
CA MET A 441 -0.19 -31.95 11.92
C MET A 441 0.48 -33.20 11.34
N LYS A 442 -0.21 -34.34 11.44
CA LYS A 442 0.26 -35.61 10.89
C LYS A 442 0.42 -35.51 9.37
N GLY A 443 1.61 -35.78 8.85
CA GLY A 443 1.93 -35.72 7.42
C GLY A 443 2.74 -34.49 7.00
N VAL A 444 2.99 -33.53 7.90
CA VAL A 444 3.92 -32.42 7.68
C VAL A 444 5.34 -32.88 7.97
N TRP A 445 6.27 -32.60 7.05
CA TRP A 445 7.68 -32.94 7.21
C TRP A 445 8.33 -32.12 8.33
N GLU A 446 9.34 -32.68 8.99
CA GLU A 446 10.01 -32.00 10.08
C GLU A 446 10.73 -30.72 9.62
N SER A 447 11.29 -30.71 8.41
CA SER A 447 11.95 -29.56 7.80
C SER A 447 10.98 -28.50 7.26
N ASP A 448 9.68 -28.80 7.17
CA ASP A 448 8.68 -27.88 6.62
C ASP A 448 8.36 -26.78 7.65
N PRO A 449 8.42 -25.49 7.32
CA PRO A 449 8.05 -24.42 8.24
C PRO A 449 6.57 -24.39 8.65
N SER A 450 5.69 -25.05 7.89
CA SER A 450 4.24 -25.01 8.09
C SER A 450 3.78 -25.83 9.29
N THR A 451 2.67 -25.42 9.90
CA THR A 451 2.03 -26.17 11.00
C THR A 451 1.05 -27.21 10.49
N VAL A 452 0.34 -26.89 9.42
CA VAL A 452 -0.74 -27.71 8.84
C VAL A 452 -0.31 -28.37 7.53
N ASP A 453 -0.97 -29.47 7.16
CA ASP A 453 -0.71 -30.20 5.93
C ASP A 453 -1.12 -29.40 4.68
N ILE A 454 -0.49 -29.73 3.55
CA ILE A 454 -0.67 -29.01 2.28
C ILE A 454 -2.14 -28.97 1.82
N TRP A 455 -2.95 -30.01 2.10
CA TRP A 455 -4.35 -30.04 1.69
C TRP A 455 -5.21 -29.08 2.51
N THR A 456 -4.96 -28.99 3.81
CA THR A 456 -5.59 -27.97 4.65
C THR A 456 -5.23 -26.55 4.19
N GLN A 457 -3.96 -26.31 3.81
CA GLN A 457 -3.53 -25.03 3.24
C GLN A 457 -4.27 -24.72 1.94
N ILE A 458 -4.33 -25.68 1.01
CA ILE A 458 -5.03 -25.53 -0.27
C ILE A 458 -6.52 -25.27 -0.04
N LYS A 459 -7.17 -26.00 0.87
CA LYS A 459 -8.59 -25.79 1.21
C LYS A 459 -8.81 -24.38 1.77
N ALA A 460 -8.01 -23.94 2.73
CA ALA A 460 -8.10 -22.60 3.31
C ALA A 460 -7.86 -21.49 2.27
N ALA A 461 -6.86 -21.66 1.41
CA ALA A 461 -6.56 -20.73 0.33
C ALA A 461 -7.66 -20.71 -0.75
N THR A 462 -8.28 -21.86 -1.03
CA THR A 462 -9.40 -21.97 -1.99
C THR A 462 -10.63 -21.24 -1.43
N THR A 463 -10.97 -21.44 -0.15
CA THR A 463 -12.05 -20.68 0.51
C THR A 463 -11.78 -19.18 0.42
N ARG A 464 -10.55 -18.74 0.71
CA ARG A 464 -10.18 -17.32 0.59
C ARG A 464 -10.30 -16.81 -0.85
N GLN A 465 -9.91 -17.60 -1.84
CA GLN A 465 -10.04 -17.21 -3.24
C GLN A 465 -11.51 -16.99 -3.62
N TYR A 466 -12.41 -17.88 -3.20
CA TYR A 466 -13.85 -17.67 -3.40
C TYR A 466 -14.38 -16.44 -2.66
N GLN A 467 -13.89 -16.14 -1.46
CA GLN A 467 -14.25 -14.91 -0.72
C GLN A 467 -13.83 -13.66 -1.49
N LEU A 468 -12.59 -13.61 -2.00
CA LEU A 468 -12.11 -12.50 -2.82
C LEU A 468 -12.99 -12.29 -4.06
N MET A 469 -13.34 -13.37 -4.76
CA MET A 469 -14.19 -13.30 -5.95
C MET A 469 -15.64 -12.92 -5.62
N TRP A 470 -16.17 -13.40 -4.49
CA TRP A 470 -17.54 -13.09 -4.06
C TRP A 470 -17.68 -11.69 -3.49
N ASN A 471 -16.62 -11.11 -2.91
CA ASN A 471 -16.63 -9.73 -2.45
C ASN A 471 -16.50 -8.74 -3.63
N ASP A 472 -16.00 -9.18 -4.78
CA ASP A 472 -16.04 -8.45 -6.06
C ASP A 472 -17.12 -9.00 -7.03
N LYS A 473 -18.38 -8.95 -6.60
CA LYS A 473 -19.53 -9.43 -7.41
C LYS A 473 -19.66 -8.68 -8.72
N ALA A 474 -19.32 -7.39 -8.74
CA ALA A 474 -19.45 -6.56 -9.92
C ALA A 474 -18.57 -7.09 -11.06
N SER A 475 -17.27 -7.34 -10.79
CA SER A 475 -16.37 -7.91 -11.79
C SER A 475 -16.81 -9.31 -12.24
N LEU A 476 -17.26 -10.17 -11.31
CA LEU A 476 -17.77 -11.50 -11.64
C LEU A 476 -18.97 -11.42 -12.61
N VAL A 477 -19.98 -10.62 -12.28
CA VAL A 477 -21.19 -10.45 -13.10
C VAL A 477 -20.87 -9.83 -14.46
N ILE A 478 -20.00 -8.82 -14.51
CA ILE A 478 -19.59 -8.18 -15.76
C ILE A 478 -18.83 -9.16 -16.66
N LYS A 479 -17.94 -10.00 -16.11
CA LYS A 479 -17.19 -11.00 -16.88
C LYS A 479 -18.11 -12.05 -17.50
N GLN A 480 -19.09 -12.55 -16.75
CA GLN A 480 -20.06 -13.53 -17.27
C GLN A 480 -21.05 -12.89 -18.25
N GLY A 481 -21.57 -11.70 -17.93
CA GLY A 481 -22.49 -10.96 -18.79
C GLY A 481 -21.86 -10.58 -20.14
N SER A 482 -20.60 -10.09 -20.12
CA SER A 482 -19.86 -9.78 -21.35
C SER A 482 -19.61 -11.03 -22.22
N SER A 483 -19.39 -12.20 -21.62
CA SER A 483 -19.26 -13.46 -22.35
C SER A 483 -20.56 -13.84 -23.08
N ILE A 484 -21.72 -13.66 -22.45
CA ILE A 484 -23.03 -13.88 -23.11
C ILE A 484 -23.20 -12.93 -24.29
N VAL A 485 -22.99 -11.63 -24.07
CA VAL A 485 -23.14 -10.60 -25.10
C VAL A 485 -22.24 -10.91 -26.29
N GLN A 486 -20.98 -11.27 -26.04
CA GLN A 486 -20.03 -11.63 -27.10
C GLN A 486 -20.41 -12.91 -27.84
N SER A 487 -20.93 -13.93 -27.14
CA SER A 487 -21.48 -15.14 -27.78
C SER A 487 -22.63 -14.82 -28.74
N ILE A 488 -23.55 -13.93 -28.36
CA ILE A 488 -24.67 -13.51 -29.22
C ILE A 488 -24.18 -12.68 -30.41
N ILE A 489 -23.22 -11.78 -30.21
CA ILE A 489 -22.62 -10.99 -31.29
C ILE A 489 -21.95 -11.93 -32.31
N LEU A 490 -21.08 -12.83 -31.86
CA LEU A 490 -20.41 -13.80 -32.74
C LEU A 490 -21.41 -14.76 -33.40
N GLY A 491 -22.42 -15.23 -32.65
CA GLY A 491 -23.47 -16.08 -33.17
C GLY A 491 -24.33 -15.42 -34.24
N SER A 492 -24.53 -14.10 -34.16
CA SER A 492 -25.27 -13.34 -35.18
C SER A 492 -24.43 -13.00 -36.41
N LEU A 493 -23.11 -12.78 -36.24
CA LEU A 493 -22.18 -12.60 -37.36
C LEU A 493 -22.08 -13.85 -38.25
N PHE A 494 -22.11 -15.04 -37.63
CA PHE A 494 -22.00 -16.32 -38.32
C PHE A 494 -23.35 -17.08 -38.36
N TYR A 495 -24.45 -16.35 -38.45
CA TYR A 495 -25.80 -16.91 -38.30
C TYR A 495 -26.13 -17.97 -39.37
N ASN A 496 -26.61 -19.12 -38.91
CA ASN A 496 -27.19 -20.21 -39.70
C ASN A 496 -26.35 -20.66 -40.92
N LEU A 497 -25.13 -21.13 -40.68
CA LEU A 497 -24.23 -21.65 -41.71
C LEU A 497 -24.82 -22.89 -42.40
N GLN A 498 -24.71 -22.94 -43.73
CA GLN A 498 -25.15 -24.08 -44.54
C GLN A 498 -24.05 -25.13 -44.66
N TYR A 499 -24.43 -26.36 -45.04
CA TYR A 499 -23.48 -27.43 -45.37
C TYR A 499 -23.11 -27.35 -46.85
N SER A 500 -22.49 -26.24 -47.23
CA SER A 500 -22.02 -25.95 -48.58
C SER A 500 -20.54 -25.60 -48.59
N THR A 501 -19.87 -25.86 -49.70
CA THR A 501 -18.44 -25.52 -49.88
C THR A 501 -18.15 -24.03 -49.77
N ALA A 502 -19.16 -23.15 -49.95
CA ALA A 502 -19.02 -21.72 -49.74
C ALA A 502 -18.83 -21.32 -48.26
N ASP A 503 -19.41 -22.09 -47.34
CA ASP A 503 -19.43 -21.78 -45.91
C ASP A 503 -18.33 -22.49 -45.11
N ILE A 504 -17.50 -23.33 -45.76
CA ILE A 504 -16.42 -24.08 -45.11
C ILE A 504 -15.45 -23.13 -44.37
N PHE A 505 -15.00 -22.08 -45.06
CA PHE A 505 -14.08 -21.09 -44.48
C PHE A 505 -14.71 -20.34 -43.30
N THR A 506 -15.97 -19.91 -43.45
CA THR A 506 -16.73 -19.19 -42.42
C THR A 506 -16.96 -20.06 -41.18
N ARG A 507 -17.26 -21.36 -41.38
CA ARG A 507 -17.42 -22.35 -40.29
C ARG A 507 -16.12 -22.57 -39.53
N SER A 508 -14.99 -22.65 -40.22
CA SER A 508 -13.66 -22.66 -39.58
C SER A 508 -13.41 -21.39 -38.79
N GLY A 509 -13.82 -20.23 -39.31
CA GLY A 509 -13.76 -18.94 -38.62
C GLY A 509 -14.54 -18.95 -37.30
N THR A 510 -15.76 -19.48 -37.28
CA THR A 510 -16.55 -19.61 -36.05
C THR A 510 -15.82 -20.42 -34.98
N LEU A 511 -15.26 -21.57 -35.33
CA LEU A 511 -14.50 -22.43 -34.39
C LEU A 511 -13.24 -21.73 -33.86
N PHE A 512 -12.54 -20.99 -34.73
CA PHE A 512 -11.40 -20.18 -34.32
C PHE A 512 -11.79 -19.09 -33.32
N PHE A 513 -12.86 -18.33 -33.59
CA PHE A 513 -13.32 -17.27 -32.69
C PHE A 513 -13.85 -17.80 -31.35
N ILE A 514 -14.43 -19.00 -31.33
CA ILE A 514 -14.84 -19.68 -30.08
C ILE A 514 -13.63 -19.87 -29.14
N LEU A 515 -12.52 -20.37 -29.68
CA LEU A 515 -11.30 -20.59 -28.90
C LEU A 515 -10.59 -19.26 -28.57
N LEU A 516 -10.54 -18.34 -29.54
CA LEU A 516 -9.84 -17.07 -29.43
C LEU A 516 -10.45 -16.17 -28.34
N PHE A 517 -11.76 -16.03 -28.29
CA PHE A 517 -12.39 -15.13 -27.32
C PHE A 517 -12.08 -15.57 -25.87
N ASN A 518 -12.14 -16.88 -25.61
CA ASN A 518 -11.79 -17.42 -24.31
C ASN A 518 -10.28 -17.28 -24.00
N ALA A 519 -9.42 -17.35 -25.02
CA ALA A 519 -7.99 -17.07 -24.87
C ALA A 519 -7.70 -15.62 -24.47
N LEU A 520 -8.38 -14.66 -25.11
CA LEU A 520 -8.22 -13.23 -24.83
C LEU A 520 -8.65 -12.88 -23.40
N LEU A 521 -9.72 -13.51 -22.89
CA LEU A 521 -10.13 -13.36 -21.50
C LEU A 521 -9.06 -13.87 -20.52
N GLY A 522 -8.28 -14.89 -20.89
CA GLY A 522 -7.17 -15.38 -20.06
C GLY A 522 -6.05 -14.34 -19.84
N MET A 523 -5.89 -13.36 -20.74
CA MET A 523 -4.84 -12.35 -20.64
C MET A 523 -4.98 -11.46 -19.40
N THR A 524 -6.20 -11.28 -18.87
CA THR A 524 -6.44 -10.47 -17.66
C THR A 524 -5.73 -11.02 -16.42
N GLU A 525 -5.36 -12.31 -16.43
CA GLU A 525 -4.61 -12.95 -15.36
C GLU A 525 -3.20 -12.36 -15.18
N VAL A 526 -2.61 -11.75 -16.21
CA VAL A 526 -1.32 -11.08 -16.09
C VAL A 526 -1.42 -9.94 -15.08
N THR A 527 -2.42 -9.07 -15.23
CA THR A 527 -2.66 -7.95 -14.29
C THR A 527 -3.04 -8.45 -12.90
N ALA A 528 -3.91 -9.46 -12.81
CA ALA A 528 -4.31 -10.06 -11.53
C ALA A 528 -3.14 -10.71 -10.77
N SER A 529 -2.09 -11.16 -11.46
CA SER A 529 -0.91 -11.77 -10.82
C SER A 529 -0.02 -10.78 -10.07
N PHE A 530 -0.18 -9.46 -10.30
CA PHE A 530 0.56 -8.41 -9.59
C PHE A 530 -0.20 -7.88 -8.37
N THR A 531 -1.52 -8.06 -8.31
CA THR A 531 -2.31 -7.65 -7.15
C THR A 531 -2.09 -8.64 -5.99
N GLY A 532 -1.81 -8.14 -4.78
CA GLY A 532 -1.67 -8.96 -3.58
C GLY A 532 -0.30 -9.65 -3.36
N ARG A 533 0.73 -9.39 -4.19
CA ARG A 533 2.08 -9.96 -4.00
C ARG A 533 2.73 -9.59 -2.67
N SER A 534 2.56 -8.34 -2.22
CA SER A 534 3.07 -7.88 -0.92
C SER A 534 2.46 -8.66 0.24
N ILE A 535 1.15 -8.94 0.17
CA ILE A 535 0.42 -9.75 1.15
C ILE A 535 0.91 -11.21 1.11
N LEU A 536 1.12 -11.78 -0.08
CA LEU A 536 1.68 -13.13 -0.23
C LEU A 536 3.07 -13.23 0.40
N ALA A 537 3.93 -12.22 0.17
CA ALA A 537 5.27 -12.18 0.73
C ALA A 537 5.25 -12.03 2.28
N LYS A 538 4.31 -11.26 2.84
CA LYS A 538 4.05 -11.16 4.29
C LYS A 538 3.60 -12.51 4.89
N HIS A 539 2.62 -13.17 4.28
CA HIS A 539 2.15 -14.46 4.79
C HIS A 539 3.20 -15.57 4.67
N LYS A 540 4.08 -15.50 3.66
CA LYS A 540 5.25 -16.37 3.52
C LYS A 540 6.24 -16.16 4.67
N SER A 541 6.52 -14.92 5.07
CA SER A 541 7.40 -14.66 6.22
C SER A 541 6.82 -15.17 7.54
N PHE A 542 5.49 -15.17 7.71
CA PHE A 542 4.82 -15.75 8.87
C PHE A 542 4.74 -17.29 8.85
N ALA A 543 5.20 -17.91 7.75
CA ALA A 543 5.06 -19.34 7.49
C ALA A 543 3.61 -19.82 7.69
N LEU A 544 2.64 -19.04 7.21
CA LEU A 544 1.22 -19.44 7.25
C LEU A 544 0.97 -20.59 6.28
N PHE A 545 1.44 -20.47 5.04
CA PHE A 545 1.26 -21.49 4.01
C PHE A 545 2.38 -21.42 2.97
N HIS A 546 2.56 -22.51 2.23
CA HIS A 546 3.45 -22.53 1.06
C HIS A 546 2.85 -21.68 -0.06
N PRO A 547 3.60 -20.72 -0.64
CA PRO A 547 3.13 -19.92 -1.77
C PRO A 547 2.53 -20.74 -2.92
N SER A 548 3.06 -21.93 -3.20
CA SER A 548 2.52 -22.89 -4.17
C SER A 548 1.09 -23.36 -3.87
N SER A 549 0.68 -23.47 -2.59
CA SER A 549 -0.71 -23.80 -2.19
C SER A 549 -1.72 -22.77 -2.69
N MET A 550 -1.32 -21.51 -2.82
CA MET A 550 -2.19 -20.45 -3.34
C MET A 550 -2.40 -20.57 -4.85
N VAL A 551 -1.37 -20.97 -5.60
CA VAL A 551 -1.49 -21.24 -7.04
C VAL A 551 -2.48 -22.38 -7.29
N LEU A 552 -2.38 -23.47 -6.53
CA LEU A 552 -3.32 -24.59 -6.63
C LEU A 552 -4.74 -24.19 -6.22
N ALA A 553 -4.89 -23.37 -5.18
CA ALA A 553 -6.18 -22.84 -4.77
C ALA A 553 -6.84 -21.95 -5.83
N GLN A 554 -6.06 -21.12 -6.53
CA GLN A 554 -6.55 -20.34 -7.67
C GLN A 554 -7.05 -21.26 -8.78
N VAL A 555 -6.26 -22.27 -9.15
CA VAL A 555 -6.67 -23.26 -10.17
C VAL A 555 -7.98 -23.96 -9.78
N LEU A 556 -8.11 -24.40 -8.53
CA LEU A 556 -9.34 -25.04 -8.04
C LEU A 556 -10.55 -24.09 -8.05
N ALA A 557 -10.34 -22.80 -7.79
CA ALA A 557 -11.39 -21.79 -7.88
C ALA A 557 -11.79 -21.48 -9.34
N ASP A 558 -10.84 -21.53 -10.27
CA ASP A 558 -11.08 -21.30 -11.68
C ASP A 558 -11.94 -22.40 -12.32
N LEU A 559 -11.75 -23.67 -11.93
CA LEU A 559 -12.40 -24.82 -12.55
C LEU A 559 -13.93 -24.65 -12.73
N PRO A 560 -14.73 -24.45 -11.67
CA PRO A 560 -16.18 -24.33 -11.82
C PRO A 560 -16.61 -23.01 -12.50
N ILE A 561 -15.85 -21.94 -12.32
CA ILE A 561 -16.17 -20.64 -12.89
C ILE A 561 -15.95 -20.65 -14.41
N LEU A 562 -14.89 -21.29 -14.87
CA LEU A 562 -14.64 -21.49 -16.29
C LEU A 562 -15.61 -22.51 -16.91
N VAL A 563 -16.03 -23.55 -16.17
CA VAL A 563 -17.12 -24.44 -16.63
C VAL A 563 -18.37 -23.63 -16.91
N PHE A 564 -18.78 -22.75 -15.98
CA PHE A 564 -19.93 -21.88 -16.16
C PHE A 564 -19.73 -20.91 -17.34
N GLN A 565 -18.60 -20.22 -17.39
CA GLN A 565 -18.26 -19.25 -18.45
C GLN A 565 -18.29 -19.88 -19.84
N VAL A 566 -17.61 -21.02 -20.03
CA VAL A 566 -17.56 -21.72 -21.32
C VAL A 566 -18.93 -22.26 -21.70
N SER A 567 -19.71 -22.79 -20.75
CA SER A 567 -21.06 -23.30 -21.03
C SER A 567 -22.00 -22.20 -21.51
N VAL A 568 -22.02 -21.08 -20.79
CA VAL A 568 -22.86 -19.92 -21.12
C VAL A 568 -22.42 -19.25 -22.42
N PHE A 569 -21.13 -19.26 -22.74
CA PHE A 569 -20.61 -18.80 -24.02
C PHE A 569 -20.93 -19.76 -25.17
N MET A 570 -20.85 -21.08 -24.96
CA MET A 570 -21.03 -22.09 -26.02
C MET A 570 -22.49 -22.27 -26.44
N LEU A 571 -23.44 -22.18 -25.51
CA LEU A 571 -24.85 -22.46 -25.81
C LEU A 571 -25.43 -21.56 -26.92
N PRO A 572 -25.37 -20.21 -26.85
CA PRO A 572 -25.94 -19.37 -27.90
C PRO A 572 -25.22 -19.55 -29.24
N ILE A 573 -23.89 -19.44 -29.25
CA ILE A 573 -23.09 -19.49 -30.48
C ILE A 573 -23.23 -20.82 -31.23
N TYR A 574 -23.27 -21.96 -30.53
CA TYR A 574 -23.37 -23.27 -31.17
C TYR A 574 -24.67 -23.44 -31.95
N PHE A 575 -25.80 -23.05 -31.33
CA PHE A 575 -27.12 -23.20 -31.95
C PHE A 575 -27.42 -22.10 -32.98
N MET A 576 -26.95 -20.86 -32.76
CA MET A 576 -27.15 -19.76 -33.72
C MET A 576 -26.39 -19.97 -35.02
N THR A 577 -25.17 -20.51 -34.96
CA THR A 577 -24.31 -20.70 -36.14
C THR A 577 -24.58 -21.99 -36.91
N ASN A 578 -25.45 -22.85 -36.39
CA ASN A 578 -25.82 -24.13 -37.01
C ASN A 578 -24.64 -25.11 -37.21
N LEU A 579 -23.81 -25.25 -36.16
CA LEU A 579 -22.78 -26.29 -36.07
C LEU A 579 -23.40 -27.71 -35.99
N LYS A 580 -22.60 -28.76 -36.14
CA LYS A 580 -23.04 -30.16 -36.21
C LYS A 580 -23.96 -30.54 -35.05
N ARG A 581 -25.27 -30.72 -35.27
CA ARG A 581 -26.28 -30.89 -34.20
C ARG A 581 -26.33 -32.29 -33.55
N SER A 582 -25.19 -32.92 -33.32
CA SER A 582 -25.07 -34.16 -32.54
C SER A 582 -24.66 -33.85 -31.10
N GLY A 583 -25.25 -34.55 -30.12
CA GLY A 583 -24.86 -34.42 -28.71
C GLY A 583 -23.37 -34.70 -28.50
N ALA A 584 -22.82 -35.72 -29.17
CA ALA A 584 -21.40 -36.05 -29.09
C ALA A 584 -20.51 -34.93 -29.63
N ALA A 585 -20.89 -34.31 -30.76
CA ALA A 585 -20.13 -33.21 -31.36
C ALA A 585 -20.12 -31.96 -30.47
N PHE A 586 -21.27 -31.65 -29.84
CA PHE A 586 -21.39 -30.52 -28.91
C PHE A 586 -20.49 -30.69 -27.69
N PHE A 587 -20.61 -31.82 -26.97
CA PHE A 587 -19.83 -32.04 -25.75
C PHE A 587 -18.33 -32.16 -26.05
N THR A 588 -17.95 -32.72 -27.20
CA THR A 588 -16.54 -32.79 -27.62
C THR A 588 -15.96 -31.39 -27.85
N LEU A 589 -16.67 -30.52 -28.59
CA LEU A 589 -16.24 -29.13 -28.79
C LEU A 589 -16.21 -28.33 -27.48
N TRP A 590 -17.16 -28.59 -26.59
CA TRP A 590 -17.19 -27.98 -25.25
C TRP A 590 -15.95 -28.39 -24.42
N ILE A 591 -15.59 -29.67 -24.39
CA ILE A 591 -14.37 -30.16 -23.69
C ILE A 591 -13.12 -29.53 -24.30
N ILE A 592 -13.01 -29.51 -25.64
CA ILE A 592 -11.87 -28.90 -26.35
C ILE A 592 -11.73 -27.43 -25.95
N THR A 593 -12.82 -26.67 -25.97
CA THR A 593 -12.86 -25.25 -25.60
C THR A 593 -12.47 -25.05 -24.14
N TYR A 594 -13.01 -25.88 -23.24
CA TYR A 594 -12.73 -25.81 -21.81
C TYR A 594 -11.26 -26.08 -21.47
N VAL A 595 -10.69 -27.19 -21.97
CA VAL A 595 -9.29 -27.57 -21.70
C VAL A 595 -8.32 -26.54 -22.31
N THR A 596 -8.62 -26.04 -23.51
CA THR A 596 -7.80 -25.00 -24.16
C THR A 596 -7.85 -23.69 -23.37
N THR A 597 -9.01 -23.32 -22.84
CA THR A 597 -9.17 -22.13 -21.98
C THR A 597 -8.39 -22.27 -20.68
N LEU A 598 -8.41 -23.45 -20.05
CA LEU A 598 -7.62 -23.73 -18.84
C LEU A 598 -6.12 -23.59 -19.10
N ALA A 599 -5.61 -24.18 -20.18
CA ALA A 599 -4.21 -24.10 -20.56
C ALA A 599 -3.75 -22.64 -20.78
N LEU A 600 -4.55 -21.83 -21.48
CA LEU A 600 -4.22 -20.43 -21.77
C LEU A 600 -4.34 -19.53 -20.54
N THR A 601 -5.31 -19.77 -19.67
CA THR A 601 -5.42 -19.06 -18.38
C THR A 601 -4.18 -19.31 -17.53
N ALA A 602 -3.73 -20.57 -17.43
CA ALA A 602 -2.51 -20.92 -16.71
C ALA A 602 -1.25 -20.34 -17.37
N PHE A 603 -1.18 -20.30 -18.71
CA PHE A 603 -0.07 -19.70 -19.46
C PHE A 603 0.10 -18.20 -19.13
N PHE A 604 -0.97 -17.41 -19.17
CA PHE A 604 -0.89 -15.99 -18.85
C PHE A 604 -0.57 -15.73 -17.37
N ARG A 605 -1.09 -16.56 -16.46
CA ARG A 605 -0.73 -16.50 -15.03
C ARG A 605 0.76 -16.80 -14.80
N MET A 606 1.30 -17.79 -15.51
CA MET A 606 2.74 -18.11 -15.47
C MET A 606 3.58 -16.92 -15.90
N ILE A 607 3.21 -16.24 -17.00
CA ILE A 607 3.89 -15.01 -17.42
C ILE A 607 3.81 -13.97 -16.30
N GLY A 608 2.63 -13.73 -15.74
CA GLY A 608 2.44 -12.79 -14.63
C GLY A 608 3.47 -13.00 -13.52
N PHE A 609 3.49 -14.19 -12.89
CA PHE A 609 4.38 -14.49 -11.76
C PHE A 609 5.87 -14.67 -12.10
N SER A 610 6.23 -14.87 -13.37
CA SER A 610 7.62 -15.03 -13.79
C SER A 610 8.40 -13.70 -13.85
N PHE A 611 7.70 -12.56 -13.90
CA PHE A 611 8.29 -11.23 -13.98
C PHE A 611 8.16 -10.47 -12.67
N SER A 612 9.18 -9.68 -12.33
CA SER A 612 9.16 -8.79 -11.16
C SER A 612 8.39 -7.49 -11.41
N THR A 613 8.33 -7.01 -12.64
CA THR A 613 7.65 -5.77 -13.05
C THR A 613 6.45 -6.06 -13.95
N PHE A 614 5.39 -5.25 -13.82
CA PHE A 614 4.14 -5.42 -14.56
C PHE A 614 4.33 -5.13 -16.05
N GLU A 615 5.07 -4.07 -16.36
CA GLU A 615 5.34 -3.57 -17.71
C GLU A 615 6.03 -4.64 -18.56
N GLY A 616 7.04 -5.32 -17.99
CA GLY A 616 7.74 -6.42 -18.64
C GLY A 616 6.84 -7.63 -18.91
N ALA A 617 6.01 -8.01 -17.92
CA ALA A 617 5.06 -9.11 -18.07
C ALA A 617 4.02 -8.84 -19.16
N SER A 618 3.50 -7.61 -19.19
CA SER A 618 2.48 -7.17 -20.16
C SER A 618 3.03 -7.06 -21.58
N GLY A 619 4.28 -6.60 -21.75
CA GLY A 619 4.94 -6.62 -23.06
C GLY A 619 5.07 -8.03 -23.64
N VAL A 620 5.52 -8.99 -22.82
CA VAL A 620 5.68 -10.39 -23.26
C VAL A 620 4.34 -11.07 -23.50
N SER A 621 3.32 -10.82 -22.66
CA SER A 621 1.99 -11.39 -22.88
C SER A 621 1.34 -10.88 -24.18
N GLY A 622 1.54 -9.60 -24.52
CA GLY A 622 1.07 -9.00 -25.78
C GLY A 622 1.72 -9.59 -27.03
N ILE A 623 3.04 -9.82 -27.02
CA ILE A 623 3.72 -10.54 -28.11
C ILE A 623 3.22 -11.98 -28.19
N SER A 624 3.10 -12.65 -27.03
CA SER A 624 2.71 -14.05 -26.95
C SER A 624 1.32 -14.29 -27.53
N ILE A 625 0.32 -13.44 -27.23
CA ILE A 625 -1.03 -13.63 -27.80
C ILE A 625 -1.02 -13.52 -29.33
N GLY A 626 -0.28 -12.56 -29.90
CA GLY A 626 -0.18 -12.43 -31.35
C GLY A 626 0.42 -13.67 -31.99
N LEU A 627 1.43 -14.27 -31.34
CA LEU A 627 2.06 -15.51 -31.79
C LEU A 627 1.11 -16.71 -31.71
N LEU A 628 0.38 -16.83 -30.60
CA LEU A 628 -0.61 -17.89 -30.40
C LEU A 628 -1.75 -17.81 -31.42
N ILE A 629 -2.20 -16.60 -31.78
CA ILE A 629 -3.25 -16.36 -32.79
C ILE A 629 -2.72 -16.69 -34.20
N LEU A 630 -1.55 -16.16 -34.55
CA LEU A 630 -0.98 -16.28 -35.90
C LEU A 630 -0.70 -17.74 -36.28
N TYR A 631 -0.16 -18.51 -35.34
CA TYR A 631 0.20 -19.92 -35.52
C TYR A 631 -0.86 -20.90 -34.99
N ALA A 632 -2.11 -20.46 -34.81
CA ALA A 632 -3.22 -21.34 -34.44
C ALA A 632 -3.66 -22.29 -35.58
N GLY A 633 -3.26 -22.01 -36.83
CA GLY A 633 -3.62 -22.82 -38.01
C GLY A 633 -4.83 -22.33 -38.80
N TYR A 634 -5.49 -21.25 -38.36
CA TYR A 634 -6.57 -20.58 -39.11
C TYR A 634 -6.05 -19.52 -40.08
N LEU A 635 -5.22 -18.59 -39.60
CA LEU A 635 -4.67 -17.50 -40.42
C LEU A 635 -3.63 -17.99 -41.44
N ILE A 636 -2.78 -18.92 -41.02
CA ILE A 636 -1.79 -19.58 -41.86
C ILE A 636 -2.02 -21.08 -41.75
N PRO A 637 -2.51 -21.76 -42.80
CA PRO A 637 -2.63 -23.21 -42.84
C PRO A 637 -1.28 -23.89 -42.61
N GLN A 638 -1.27 -25.04 -41.93
CA GLN A 638 -0.04 -25.79 -41.61
C GLN A 638 0.91 -25.99 -42.80
N PRO A 639 0.45 -26.42 -43.99
CA PRO A 639 1.33 -26.60 -45.15
C PRO A 639 1.96 -25.31 -45.67
N SER A 640 1.34 -24.16 -45.39
CA SER A 640 1.80 -22.84 -45.85
C SER A 640 2.74 -22.15 -44.85
N MET A 641 2.91 -22.70 -43.64
CA MET A 641 3.77 -22.13 -42.62
C MET A 641 5.24 -22.19 -43.05
N LYS A 642 5.94 -21.05 -42.97
CA LYS A 642 7.36 -20.98 -43.30
C LYS A 642 8.22 -21.74 -42.27
N PRO A 643 9.30 -22.45 -42.67
CA PRO A 643 10.06 -23.33 -41.78
C PRO A 643 10.68 -22.66 -40.55
N TRP A 644 11.13 -21.40 -40.67
CA TRP A 644 11.85 -20.69 -39.59
C TRP A 644 10.98 -20.38 -38.36
N LEU A 645 9.67 -20.24 -38.52
CA LEU A 645 8.73 -19.98 -37.43
C LEU A 645 7.66 -21.07 -37.26
N SER A 646 7.61 -22.07 -38.15
CA SER A 646 6.64 -23.18 -38.06
C SER A 646 6.71 -23.95 -36.73
N TRP A 647 7.88 -24.04 -36.09
CA TRP A 647 8.06 -24.75 -34.82
C TRP A 647 7.24 -24.16 -33.67
N THR A 648 6.88 -22.88 -33.74
CA THR A 648 6.09 -22.19 -32.70
C THR A 648 4.72 -22.81 -32.48
N ARG A 649 4.14 -23.45 -33.51
CA ARG A 649 2.87 -24.19 -33.41
C ARG A 649 2.91 -25.30 -32.37
N TRP A 650 4.07 -25.93 -32.19
CA TRP A 650 4.22 -27.05 -31.24
C TRP A 650 4.14 -26.58 -29.79
N LEU A 651 4.46 -25.31 -29.52
CA LEU A 651 4.34 -24.68 -28.20
C LEU A 651 2.98 -23.98 -27.99
N ASN A 652 2.08 -24.04 -28.97
CA ASN A 652 0.84 -23.26 -28.99
C ASN A 652 -0.39 -24.11 -28.63
N PRO A 653 -0.99 -23.94 -27.43
CA PRO A 653 -2.21 -24.67 -27.06
C PRO A 653 -3.41 -24.38 -27.97
N LEU A 654 -3.49 -23.18 -28.57
CA LEU A 654 -4.57 -22.83 -29.50
C LEU A 654 -4.51 -23.66 -30.79
N PHE A 655 -3.32 -24.03 -31.26
CA PHE A 655 -3.15 -24.85 -32.45
C PHE A 655 -3.80 -26.23 -32.28
N TYR A 656 -3.47 -26.92 -31.17
CA TYR A 656 -4.04 -28.23 -30.86
C TYR A 656 -5.55 -28.16 -30.62
N GLY A 657 -6.02 -27.08 -29.95
CA GLY A 657 -7.44 -26.84 -29.74
C GLY A 657 -8.19 -26.63 -31.07
N PHE A 658 -7.61 -25.87 -31.99
CA PHE A 658 -8.22 -25.58 -33.29
C PHE A 658 -8.26 -26.80 -34.21
N GLU A 659 -7.17 -27.58 -34.32
CA GLU A 659 -7.15 -28.85 -35.05
C GLU A 659 -8.20 -29.84 -34.50
N ALA A 660 -8.32 -29.95 -33.18
CA ALA A 660 -9.33 -30.81 -32.54
C ALA A 660 -10.77 -30.32 -32.82
N ALA A 661 -11.01 -29.01 -32.78
CA ALA A 661 -12.32 -28.43 -33.09
C ALA A 661 -12.72 -28.66 -34.55
N MET A 662 -11.79 -28.46 -35.48
CA MET A 662 -11.99 -28.69 -36.92
C MET A 662 -12.30 -30.16 -37.24
N THR A 663 -11.52 -31.09 -36.68
CA THR A 663 -11.76 -32.53 -36.89
C THR A 663 -13.10 -32.99 -36.32
N ASN A 664 -13.55 -32.44 -35.19
CA ASN A 664 -14.87 -32.76 -34.63
C ASN A 664 -16.05 -32.28 -35.50
N GLU A 665 -15.94 -31.08 -36.08
CA GLU A 665 -17.03 -30.47 -36.87
C GLU A 665 -17.13 -31.05 -38.28
N PHE A 666 -15.99 -31.36 -38.93
CA PHE A 666 -15.95 -31.78 -40.33
C PHE A 666 -15.96 -33.30 -40.53
N HIS A 667 -15.71 -34.10 -39.50
CA HIS A 667 -15.74 -35.56 -39.59
C HIS A 667 -17.16 -36.08 -39.86
N ASP A 668 -17.32 -37.04 -40.78
CA ASP A 668 -18.61 -37.60 -41.22
C ASP A 668 -19.62 -36.54 -41.72
N VAL A 669 -19.15 -35.47 -42.36
CA VAL A 669 -19.99 -34.43 -42.96
C VAL A 669 -19.68 -34.30 -44.45
N GLU A 670 -20.74 -34.28 -45.27
CA GLU A 670 -20.65 -33.99 -46.70
C GLU A 670 -21.09 -32.56 -47.00
N PHE A 671 -20.27 -31.82 -47.73
CA PHE A 671 -20.54 -30.44 -48.14
C PHE A 671 -21.01 -30.39 -49.59
N SER A 672 -22.16 -29.77 -49.83
CA SER A 672 -22.69 -29.55 -51.18
C SER A 672 -21.87 -28.52 -51.95
N CYS A 673 -21.57 -28.80 -53.22
CA CYS A 673 -20.69 -27.93 -54.00
C CYS A 673 -21.38 -26.64 -54.47
N ALA A 674 -20.84 -25.49 -54.06
CA ALA A 674 -21.31 -24.17 -54.44
C ALA A 674 -20.85 -23.75 -55.85
N GLN A 675 -19.68 -24.22 -56.29
CA GLN A 675 -19.09 -23.95 -57.60
C GLN A 675 -18.45 -25.24 -58.14
N ILE A 676 -18.87 -25.62 -59.35
CA ILE A 676 -18.36 -26.78 -60.08
C ILE A 676 -17.41 -26.28 -61.18
N VAL A 677 -16.26 -26.92 -61.34
CA VAL A 677 -15.23 -26.60 -62.33
C VAL A 677 -15.03 -27.81 -63.25
N PRO A 678 -15.03 -27.63 -64.59
CA PRO A 678 -15.19 -26.38 -65.33
C PRO A 678 -16.65 -25.85 -65.34
N SER A 679 -16.82 -24.54 -65.34
CA SER A 679 -18.13 -23.85 -65.37
C SER A 679 -18.42 -23.24 -66.74
N GLY A 680 -19.67 -23.33 -67.21
CA GLY A 680 -20.13 -22.76 -68.49
C GLY A 680 -21.24 -23.58 -69.16
N GLY A 681 -22.05 -22.94 -70.02
CA GLY A 681 -23.24 -23.57 -70.63
C GLY A 681 -22.98 -24.75 -71.58
N SER A 682 -21.72 -24.97 -71.99
CA SER A 682 -21.28 -26.08 -72.83
C SER A 682 -20.74 -27.29 -72.05
N TYR A 683 -20.59 -27.18 -70.72
CA TYR A 683 -20.07 -28.25 -69.88
C TYR A 683 -21.23 -29.01 -69.22
N THR A 684 -21.34 -30.32 -69.49
CA THR A 684 -22.33 -31.20 -68.86
C THR A 684 -21.77 -31.82 -67.59
N THR A 685 -22.53 -31.85 -66.49
CA THR A 685 -22.19 -32.55 -65.24
C THR A 685 -22.38 -34.08 -65.35
N ALA A 686 -21.98 -34.67 -66.47
CA ALA A 686 -22.11 -36.10 -66.76
C ALA A 686 -20.71 -36.73 -66.87
N GLY A 687 -20.46 -37.78 -66.07
CA GLY A 687 -19.16 -38.46 -65.99
C GLY A 687 -18.14 -37.78 -65.06
N ASP A 688 -16.86 -38.16 -65.15
CA ASP A 688 -15.80 -37.74 -64.21
C ASP A 688 -15.09 -36.42 -64.60
N ASN A 689 -15.67 -35.66 -65.54
CA ASN A 689 -15.02 -34.46 -66.11
C ASN A 689 -15.29 -33.16 -65.34
N PHE A 690 -15.87 -33.24 -64.14
CA PHE A 690 -16.15 -32.10 -63.28
C PHE A 690 -15.71 -32.38 -61.85
N ALA A 691 -15.31 -31.35 -61.11
CA ALA A 691 -15.00 -31.42 -59.69
C ALA A 691 -15.39 -30.11 -59.00
N CYS A 692 -15.47 -30.13 -57.68
CA CYS A 692 -15.76 -28.92 -56.92
C CYS A 692 -14.52 -28.03 -56.81
N ALA A 693 -14.71 -26.71 -56.78
CA ALA A 693 -13.63 -25.71 -56.72
C ALA A 693 -12.92 -25.63 -55.35
N VAL A 694 -12.75 -26.75 -54.65
CA VAL A 694 -12.19 -26.83 -53.29
C VAL A 694 -11.23 -28.02 -53.19
N GLN A 695 -10.14 -27.86 -52.43
CA GLN A 695 -9.16 -28.93 -52.20
C GLN A 695 -9.81 -30.12 -51.48
N GLY A 696 -9.44 -31.35 -51.86
CA GLY A 696 -10.06 -32.58 -51.34
C GLY A 696 -11.32 -33.03 -52.10
N ALA A 697 -11.78 -32.28 -53.11
CA ALA A 697 -12.86 -32.73 -53.99
C ALA A 697 -12.41 -33.87 -54.92
N GLN A 698 -13.27 -34.88 -55.11
CA GLN A 698 -13.04 -35.97 -56.06
C GLN A 698 -13.74 -35.68 -57.39
N ALA A 699 -13.15 -36.16 -58.49
CA ALA A 699 -13.75 -36.02 -59.82
C ALA A 699 -15.08 -36.79 -59.90
N GLY A 700 -16.09 -36.18 -60.54
CA GLY A 700 -17.43 -36.76 -60.72
C GLY A 700 -18.39 -36.62 -59.53
N GLN A 701 -17.98 -36.02 -58.41
CA GLN A 701 -18.82 -35.83 -57.22
C GLN A 701 -19.33 -34.39 -57.08
N THR A 702 -20.60 -34.25 -56.64
CA THR A 702 -21.24 -32.96 -56.32
C THR A 702 -21.22 -32.64 -54.82
N THR A 703 -20.57 -33.49 -54.03
CA THR A 703 -20.31 -33.30 -52.61
C THR A 703 -18.81 -33.45 -52.33
N VAL A 704 -18.32 -32.77 -51.29
CA VAL A 704 -16.96 -32.91 -50.78
C VAL A 704 -17.03 -33.49 -49.37
N ASN A 705 -16.32 -34.58 -49.12
CA ASN A 705 -16.17 -35.15 -47.80
C ASN A 705 -15.28 -34.25 -46.92
N GLY A 706 -15.72 -33.94 -45.71
CA GLY A 706 -14.99 -33.07 -44.78
C GLY A 706 -13.60 -33.58 -44.40
N ASP A 707 -13.41 -34.89 -44.22
CA ASP A 707 -12.10 -35.48 -43.88
C ASP A 707 -11.11 -35.41 -45.07
N ALA A 708 -11.62 -35.54 -46.29
CA ALA A 708 -10.83 -35.34 -47.51
C ALA A 708 -10.39 -33.88 -47.66
N TYR A 709 -11.24 -32.91 -47.30
CA TYR A 709 -10.87 -31.50 -47.24
C TYR A 709 -9.81 -31.24 -46.16
N LEU A 710 -10.02 -31.74 -44.93
CA LEU A 710 -9.10 -31.52 -43.81
C LEU A 710 -7.69 -32.05 -44.09
N SER A 711 -7.58 -33.25 -44.65
CA SER A 711 -6.28 -33.86 -44.99
C SER A 711 -5.59 -33.17 -46.16
N ALA A 712 -6.33 -32.82 -47.22
CA ALA A 712 -5.75 -32.20 -48.41
C ALA A 712 -5.38 -30.71 -48.22
N ALA A 713 -6.19 -29.95 -47.48
CA ALA A 713 -6.03 -28.50 -47.35
C ALA A 713 -5.26 -28.07 -46.09
N LEU A 714 -5.44 -28.78 -44.98
CA LEU A 714 -4.93 -28.38 -43.66
C LEU A 714 -3.95 -29.39 -43.03
N ASP A 715 -3.79 -30.58 -43.63
CA ASP A 715 -2.98 -31.69 -43.07
C ASP A 715 -3.47 -32.15 -41.68
N TYR A 716 -4.80 -32.13 -41.48
CA TYR A 716 -5.46 -32.52 -40.23
C TYR A 716 -6.10 -33.91 -40.33
N HIS A 717 -5.98 -34.70 -39.27
CA HIS A 717 -6.51 -36.07 -39.21
C HIS A 717 -7.39 -36.27 -37.97
N HIS A 718 -8.53 -36.95 -38.12
CA HIS A 718 -9.44 -37.23 -37.01
C HIS A 718 -8.80 -38.04 -35.86
N SER A 719 -7.81 -38.88 -36.16
CA SER A 719 -7.03 -39.61 -35.15
C SER A 719 -6.29 -38.70 -34.16
N HIS A 720 -6.11 -37.41 -34.50
CA HIS A 720 -5.42 -36.44 -33.66
C HIS A 720 -6.31 -35.82 -32.56
N LEU A 721 -7.63 -35.99 -32.64
CA LEU A 721 -8.59 -35.28 -31.79
C LEU A 721 -8.27 -35.44 -30.28
N TRP A 722 -8.25 -36.67 -29.78
CA TRP A 722 -7.99 -36.92 -28.34
C TRP A 722 -6.51 -36.77 -27.96
N ARG A 723 -5.58 -36.98 -28.91
CA ARG A 723 -4.16 -36.67 -28.71
C ARG A 723 -3.98 -35.19 -28.37
N ASN A 724 -4.62 -34.32 -29.15
CA ASN A 724 -4.54 -32.87 -28.98
C ASN A 724 -5.16 -32.38 -27.67
N VAL A 725 -6.30 -32.97 -27.27
CA VAL A 725 -6.89 -32.70 -25.95
C VAL A 725 -5.91 -33.11 -24.82
N GLY A 726 -5.28 -34.29 -24.94
CA GLY A 726 -4.26 -34.74 -23.99
C GLY A 726 -3.03 -33.85 -23.92
N ILE A 727 -2.56 -33.34 -25.07
CA ILE A 727 -1.45 -32.37 -25.13
C ILE A 727 -1.82 -31.05 -24.45
N ASN A 728 -3.02 -30.51 -24.69
CA ASN A 728 -3.48 -29.29 -24.01
C ASN A 728 -3.62 -29.46 -22.50
N LEU A 729 -4.06 -30.64 -22.04
CA LEU A 729 -4.08 -30.97 -20.61
C LEU A 729 -2.66 -31.02 -20.02
N ALA A 730 -1.69 -31.58 -20.75
CA ALA A 730 -0.29 -31.59 -20.33
C ALA A 730 0.29 -30.17 -20.26
N PHE A 731 -0.02 -29.29 -21.23
CA PHE A 731 0.35 -27.87 -21.17
C PHE A 731 -0.21 -27.19 -19.93
N TRP A 732 -1.50 -27.40 -19.63
CA TRP A 732 -2.12 -26.85 -18.44
C TRP A 732 -1.39 -27.26 -17.15
N ILE A 733 -1.11 -28.56 -16.98
CA ILE A 733 -0.37 -29.08 -15.81
C ILE A 733 1.03 -28.46 -15.75
N ALA A 734 1.74 -28.37 -16.88
CA ALA A 734 3.07 -27.79 -16.95
C ALA A 734 3.08 -26.31 -16.57
N PHE A 735 2.14 -25.51 -17.08
CA PHE A 735 2.06 -24.08 -16.74
C PHE A 735 1.69 -23.84 -15.27
N VAL A 736 0.79 -24.66 -14.70
CA VAL A 736 0.48 -24.60 -13.26
C VAL A 736 1.73 -24.92 -12.43
N PHE A 737 2.49 -25.95 -12.79
CA PHE A 737 3.73 -26.32 -12.12
C PHE A 737 4.79 -25.22 -12.20
N LEU A 738 5.00 -24.63 -13.39
CA LEU A 738 5.95 -23.53 -13.57
C LEU A 738 5.53 -22.28 -12.79
N THR A 739 4.23 -21.99 -12.72
CA THR A 739 3.69 -20.90 -11.91
C THR A 739 3.99 -21.12 -10.42
N ALA A 740 3.75 -22.33 -9.91
CA ALA A 740 4.08 -22.68 -8.53
C ALA A 740 5.58 -22.48 -8.23
N LEU A 741 6.46 -22.90 -9.14
CA LEU A 741 7.91 -22.72 -9.00
C LEU A 741 8.33 -21.24 -9.05
N ALA A 742 7.70 -20.42 -9.91
CA ALA A 742 7.96 -18.99 -9.98
C ALA A 742 7.55 -18.27 -8.67
N VAL A 743 6.39 -18.62 -8.13
CA VAL A 743 5.85 -18.05 -6.89
C VAL A 743 6.67 -18.41 -5.65
N GLU A 744 7.23 -19.63 -5.58
CA GLU A 744 8.15 -20.01 -4.49
C GLU A 744 9.44 -19.18 -4.48
N ARG A 745 9.87 -18.63 -5.63
CA ARG A 745 11.05 -17.76 -5.75
C ARG A 745 10.78 -16.29 -5.43
N LEU A 746 9.54 -15.91 -5.13
CA LEU A 746 9.23 -14.55 -4.66
C LEU A 746 10.00 -14.28 -3.35
N LYS A 747 10.73 -13.16 -3.33
CA LYS A 747 11.47 -12.69 -2.15
C LYS A 747 10.50 -12.29 -1.03
N ALA A 748 10.94 -12.42 0.21
CA ALA A 748 10.15 -12.01 1.38
C ALA A 748 9.90 -10.49 1.39
N ALA A 749 8.78 -10.08 1.99
CA ALA A 749 8.39 -8.67 2.10
C ALA A 749 9.45 -7.88 2.88
N GLY A 750 9.79 -6.66 2.43
CA GLY A 750 10.73 -5.77 3.12
C GLY A 750 12.22 -5.95 2.78
N SER A 751 12.54 -6.75 1.74
CA SER A 751 13.89 -6.95 1.19
C SER A 751 14.30 -5.90 0.13
N GLU A 752 13.37 -5.04 -0.29
CA GLU A 752 13.65 -3.99 -1.28
C GLU A 752 14.39 -2.81 -0.64
N LYS A 753 15.40 -2.29 -1.35
CA LYS A 753 16.28 -1.23 -0.89
C LYS A 753 15.60 0.12 -1.10
N SER A 754 15.60 0.97 -0.06
CA SER A 754 15.16 2.35 -0.19
C SER A 754 16.29 3.28 -0.61
N PHE A 755 16.04 4.13 -1.61
CA PHE A 755 16.99 5.10 -2.13
C PHE A 755 16.29 6.39 -2.59
N LEU A 756 16.99 7.53 -2.47
CA LEU A 756 16.55 8.82 -2.99
C LEU A 756 16.80 8.89 -4.50
N LEU A 757 15.80 9.33 -5.25
CA LEU A 757 15.84 9.48 -6.69
C LEU A 757 15.98 10.95 -7.06
N PHE A 758 17.00 11.31 -7.84
CA PHE A 758 17.17 12.69 -8.33
C PHE A 758 16.83 12.82 -9.81
N SER A 759 16.27 13.98 -10.20
CA SER A 759 16.06 14.32 -11.60
C SER A 759 17.38 14.67 -12.31
N ARG A 760 17.52 14.25 -13.56
CA ARG A 760 18.74 14.47 -14.36
C ARG A 760 19.02 15.93 -14.70
N GLN A 761 17.98 16.77 -14.82
CA GLN A 761 18.17 18.20 -15.14
C GLN A 761 18.86 18.95 -14.00
N ALA A 762 18.56 18.58 -12.76
CA ALA A 762 19.20 19.12 -11.57
C ALA A 762 20.67 18.73 -11.47
N ALA A 763 21.02 17.53 -11.93
CA ALA A 763 22.40 17.06 -11.94
C ALA A 763 23.33 17.88 -12.86
N ARG A 764 22.79 18.60 -13.86
CA ARG A 764 23.59 19.54 -14.67
C ARG A 764 23.89 20.86 -13.93
N ASN A 765 23.02 21.24 -12.99
CA ASN A 765 23.17 22.44 -12.17
C ASN A 765 23.86 22.15 -10.83
N ALA A 766 23.84 20.89 -10.38
CA ALA A 766 24.44 20.43 -9.12
C ALA A 766 25.95 20.11 -9.23
N ASP A 767 26.55 20.19 -10.41
CA ASP A 767 28.02 20.08 -10.56
C ASP A 767 28.77 21.21 -9.78
N ASP A 768 28.07 22.28 -9.36
CA ASP A 768 28.60 23.39 -8.55
C ASP A 768 28.28 23.33 -7.03
N VAL A 769 27.43 22.39 -6.58
CA VAL A 769 27.03 22.28 -5.16
C VAL A 769 27.20 20.84 -4.71
N ALA A 770 28.23 20.59 -3.89
CA ALA A 770 28.46 19.30 -3.26
C ALA A 770 27.18 18.85 -2.50
N PRO A 771 26.65 17.65 -2.75
CA PRO A 771 25.60 17.11 -1.89
C PRO A 771 26.24 16.78 -0.54
N ALA A 772 26.07 17.68 0.41
CA ALA A 772 26.26 17.34 1.82
C ALA A 772 25.16 16.33 2.18
N ASP A 773 25.53 15.28 2.89
CA ASP A 773 24.58 14.29 3.40
C ASP A 773 23.41 14.99 4.11
N ALA A 774 22.18 14.82 3.60
CA ALA A 774 20.97 15.40 4.19
C ALA A 774 20.72 14.95 5.65
N GLU A 775 21.38 13.88 6.11
CA GLU A 775 21.34 13.40 7.50
C GLU A 775 22.56 13.79 8.35
N HIS A 776 23.63 14.35 7.75
CA HIS A 776 24.87 14.75 8.45
C HIS A 776 25.22 16.24 8.29
N GLY A 777 24.63 16.94 7.32
CA GLY A 777 24.91 18.34 6.98
C GLY A 777 24.61 19.36 8.08
N GLN A 778 23.90 18.95 9.13
CA GLN A 778 23.63 19.82 10.28
C GLN A 778 24.78 19.93 11.29
N MET A 779 25.78 19.03 11.30
CA MET A 779 26.89 19.13 12.27
C MET A 779 28.14 19.86 11.75
N THR A 780 28.45 19.80 10.45
CA THR A 780 29.68 20.41 9.91
C THR A 780 29.58 21.91 9.63
N THR A 781 28.38 22.45 9.43
CA THR A 781 28.17 23.88 9.17
C THR A 781 28.28 24.75 10.44
N ILE A 782 28.27 24.13 11.63
CA ILE A 782 28.23 24.85 12.92
C ILE A 782 29.62 25.33 13.36
N LYS A 783 30.73 24.73 12.89
CA LYS A 783 32.09 25.18 13.27
C LYS A 783 32.50 26.53 12.67
N LYS A 784 31.76 27.10 11.70
CA LYS A 784 32.03 28.43 11.13
C LYS A 784 30.97 29.50 11.44
N SER A 785 29.85 29.15 12.07
CA SER A 785 28.73 30.08 12.29
C SER A 785 28.47 30.45 13.77
N ALA A 786 29.41 30.18 14.67
CA ALA A 786 29.25 30.48 16.09
C ALA A 786 29.42 31.96 16.46
N THR A 787 29.74 32.86 15.50
CA THR A 787 29.98 34.29 15.79
C THR A 787 29.10 35.28 15.02
N THR A 788 28.09 34.84 14.25
CA THR A 788 27.30 35.76 13.39
C THR A 788 25.78 35.49 13.36
N ALA A 789 25.25 34.66 14.26
CA ALA A 789 23.90 34.10 14.15
C ALA A 789 22.72 35.05 14.49
N SER A 790 22.92 36.21 15.14
CA SER A 790 21.78 37.05 15.56
C SER A 790 21.23 38.00 14.48
N ALA A 791 22.00 38.28 13.42
CA ALA A 791 21.63 39.27 12.40
C ALA A 791 20.97 38.66 11.15
N ALA A 792 21.35 37.44 10.75
CA ALA A 792 20.75 36.74 9.61
C ALA A 792 19.32 36.26 9.94
N GLN A 793 19.13 35.72 11.14
CA GLN A 793 17.86 35.15 11.59
C GLN A 793 16.74 36.21 11.70
N ARG A 794 17.08 37.45 12.08
CA ARG A 794 16.13 38.58 12.09
C ARG A 794 15.74 39.06 10.68
N ARG A 795 16.67 38.97 9.70
CA ARG A 795 16.40 39.35 8.30
C ARG A 795 15.45 38.38 7.61
N ASP A 796 15.56 37.09 7.91
CA ASP A 796 14.68 36.07 7.31
C ASP A 796 13.25 36.15 7.90
N GLU A 797 13.11 36.43 9.20
CA GLU A 797 11.79 36.69 9.83
C GLU A 797 11.10 37.95 9.28
N GLU A 798 11.85 39.03 9.02
CA GLU A 798 11.29 40.25 8.39
C GLU A 798 10.86 40.02 6.94
N LYS A 799 11.64 39.26 6.14
CA LYS A 799 11.24 38.86 4.78
C LYS A 799 9.97 38.00 4.78
N MET A 800 9.88 37.03 5.70
CA MET A 800 8.73 36.14 5.84
C MET A 800 7.44 36.93 6.13
N LYS A 801 7.52 37.93 7.03
CA LYS A 801 6.41 38.84 7.37
C LYS A 801 5.96 39.77 6.24
N THR A 802 6.82 40.01 5.25
CA THR A 802 6.56 40.98 4.17
C THR A 802 6.01 40.32 2.89
N GLN A 803 6.26 39.02 2.69
CA GLN A 803 5.88 38.29 1.46
C GLN A 803 4.62 37.41 1.60
N LEU A 804 4.24 37.02 2.81
CA LEU A 804 2.95 36.38 3.07
C LEU A 804 1.87 37.47 3.07
N GLN A 805 0.87 37.37 2.18
CA GLN A 805 -0.32 38.21 2.28
C GLN A 805 -0.95 37.99 3.65
N ARG A 806 -1.07 39.06 4.45
CA ARG A 806 -1.82 39.01 5.70
C ARG A 806 -3.26 38.71 5.37
N ALA A 807 -3.67 37.46 5.55
CA ALA A 807 -5.05 37.08 5.48
C ALA A 807 -5.73 37.55 6.77
N ASP A 808 -6.24 38.79 6.79
CA ASP A 808 -7.04 39.32 7.91
C ASP A 808 -8.46 38.68 7.96
N THR A 809 -8.58 37.43 7.52
CA THR A 809 -9.86 36.70 7.37
C THR A 809 -10.21 35.92 8.62
N VAL A 810 -11.40 36.13 9.16
CA VAL A 810 -11.92 35.41 10.33
C VAL A 810 -12.83 34.27 9.86
N PHE A 811 -12.56 33.05 10.32
CA PHE A 811 -13.36 31.87 9.99
C PHE A 811 -14.21 31.47 11.20
N THR A 812 -15.53 31.34 11.04
CA THR A 812 -16.46 31.02 12.12
C THR A 812 -17.44 29.92 11.73
N TRP A 813 -17.81 29.08 12.69
CA TRP A 813 -18.86 28.09 12.52
C TRP A 813 -19.75 28.00 13.76
N GLN A 814 -21.04 27.81 13.53
CA GLN A 814 -22.06 27.84 14.58
C GLN A 814 -23.11 26.75 14.33
N ASN A 815 -23.42 25.99 15.38
CA ASN A 815 -24.39 24.91 15.42
C ASN A 815 -24.22 23.90 14.28
N VAL A 816 -22.99 23.49 14.00
CA VAL A 816 -22.70 22.54 12.91
C VAL A 816 -23.13 21.14 13.31
N ASN A 817 -24.09 20.61 12.57
CA ASN A 817 -24.61 19.25 12.69
C ASN A 817 -24.37 18.49 11.38
N TYR A 818 -23.95 17.22 11.48
CA TYR A 818 -23.73 16.40 10.29
C TYR A 818 -24.31 15.01 10.48
N THR A 819 -25.23 14.64 9.57
CA THR A 819 -25.99 13.39 9.63
C THR A 819 -25.81 12.58 8.36
N VAL A 820 -25.48 11.29 8.52
CA VAL A 820 -25.23 10.37 7.40
C VAL A 820 -26.21 9.19 7.39
N PRO A 821 -26.64 8.72 6.20
CA PRO A 821 -27.43 7.51 6.09
C PRO A 821 -26.56 6.27 6.37
N VAL A 822 -27.05 5.40 7.25
CA VAL A 822 -26.43 4.11 7.59
C VAL A 822 -27.42 2.96 7.32
N LYS A 823 -26.92 1.73 7.14
CA LYS A 823 -27.80 0.56 7.01
C LYS A 823 -28.65 0.42 8.27
N GLY A 824 -29.95 0.70 8.17
CA GLY A 824 -30.89 0.66 9.29
C GLY A 824 -31.23 2.01 9.94
N GLY A 825 -30.79 3.16 9.41
CA GLY A 825 -31.21 4.48 9.92
C GLY A 825 -30.34 5.66 9.49
N GLN A 826 -30.44 6.76 10.22
CA GLN A 826 -29.55 7.92 10.12
C GLN A 826 -28.63 7.95 11.35
N ARG A 827 -27.35 8.31 11.16
CA ARG A 827 -26.39 8.48 12.26
C ARG A 827 -25.87 9.90 12.25
N GLN A 828 -26.10 10.62 13.35
CA GLN A 828 -25.48 11.92 13.58
C GLN A 828 -24.02 11.72 14.01
N LEU A 829 -23.11 12.42 13.33
CA LEU A 829 -21.67 12.33 13.55
C LEU A 829 -21.08 13.60 14.17
N LEU A 830 -21.75 14.74 14.03
CA LEU A 830 -21.41 16.02 14.66
C LEU A 830 -22.67 16.59 15.30
N ASN A 831 -22.55 17.09 16.53
CA ASN A 831 -23.67 17.58 17.33
C ASN A 831 -23.37 18.98 17.90
N ASP A 832 -24.06 19.99 17.35
CA ASP A 832 -23.98 21.40 17.75
C ASP A 832 -22.56 21.95 17.97
N VAL A 833 -21.64 21.61 17.06
CA VAL A 833 -20.24 22.05 17.16
C VAL A 833 -20.12 23.52 16.78
N GLN A 834 -19.43 24.32 17.60
CA GLN A 834 -19.21 25.76 17.40
C GLN A 834 -17.76 26.14 17.66
N GLY A 835 -17.30 27.20 17.00
CA GLY A 835 -15.96 27.72 17.19
C GLY A 835 -15.56 28.75 16.14
N TYR A 836 -14.32 29.23 16.26
CA TYR A 836 -13.75 30.21 15.35
C TYR A 836 -12.24 29.99 15.22
N ALA A 837 -11.66 30.54 14.15
CA ALA A 837 -10.22 30.64 13.94
C ALA A 837 -9.88 32.04 13.42
N ARG A 838 -8.90 32.69 14.06
CA ARG A 838 -8.47 34.05 13.72
C ARG A 838 -7.15 34.05 12.94
N PRO A 839 -6.90 35.09 12.12
CA PRO A 839 -5.57 35.36 11.60
C PRO A 839 -4.56 35.41 12.75
N GLY A 840 -3.37 34.83 12.55
CA GLY A 840 -2.37 34.81 13.62
C GLY A 840 -2.46 33.63 14.58
N GLN A 841 -3.56 32.86 14.54
CA GLN A 841 -3.83 31.80 15.50
C GLN A 841 -3.66 30.40 14.91
N LEU A 842 -3.09 29.52 15.73
CA LEU A 842 -2.95 28.11 15.47
C LEU A 842 -3.93 27.34 16.37
N LEU A 843 -5.01 26.81 15.77
CA LEU A 843 -6.07 26.05 16.45
C LEU A 843 -5.80 24.54 16.37
N ALA A 844 -5.67 23.90 17.54
CA ALA A 844 -5.61 22.44 17.64
C ALA A 844 -7.02 21.84 17.72
N LEU A 845 -7.32 20.88 16.85
CA LEU A 845 -8.49 20.01 16.96
C LEU A 845 -8.06 18.66 17.52
N MET A 846 -8.46 18.35 18.75
CA MET A 846 -8.06 17.12 19.45
C MET A 846 -9.27 16.38 19.99
N GLY A 847 -9.07 15.14 20.40
CA GLY A 847 -10.14 14.23 20.84
C GLY A 847 -9.78 12.78 20.57
N SER A 848 -10.51 11.85 21.17
CA SER A 848 -10.27 10.42 21.00
C SER A 848 -10.50 9.94 19.56
N SER A 849 -10.00 8.75 19.23
CA SER A 849 -10.30 8.14 17.93
C SER A 849 -11.81 7.96 17.76
N GLY A 850 -12.33 8.35 16.58
CA GLY A 850 -13.77 8.33 16.30
C GLY A 850 -14.60 9.46 16.94
N ALA A 851 -13.97 10.47 17.56
CA ALA A 851 -14.66 11.65 18.10
C ALA A 851 -15.29 12.56 17.03
N GLY A 852 -14.94 12.39 15.74
CA GLY A 852 -15.46 13.22 14.64
C GLY A 852 -14.52 14.33 14.16
N LYS A 853 -13.22 14.29 14.52
CA LYS A 853 -12.20 15.29 14.13
C LYS A 853 -12.10 15.51 12.62
N SER A 854 -11.72 14.48 11.85
CA SER A 854 -11.64 14.56 10.38
C SER A 854 -13.01 14.80 9.75
N THR A 855 -14.10 14.30 10.37
CA THR A 855 -15.47 14.60 9.93
C THR A 855 -15.78 16.09 10.03
N LEU A 856 -15.39 16.74 11.12
CA LEU A 856 -15.53 18.19 11.28
C LEU A 856 -14.65 18.94 10.29
N LEU A 857 -13.37 18.55 10.16
CA LEU A 857 -12.43 19.19 9.23
C LEU A 857 -12.91 19.11 7.77
N ASP A 858 -13.44 17.97 7.36
CA ASP A 858 -14.00 17.76 6.02
C ASP A 858 -15.30 18.53 5.79
N THR A 859 -16.14 18.66 6.82
CA THR A 859 -17.37 19.47 6.76
C THR A 859 -17.04 20.95 6.66
N LEU A 860 -16.07 21.44 7.44
CA LEU A 860 -15.61 22.84 7.41
C LEU A 860 -14.93 23.23 6.09
N SER A 861 -14.27 22.26 5.43
CA SER A 861 -13.63 22.45 4.12
C SER A 861 -14.54 22.16 2.93
N LEU A 862 -15.84 21.88 3.16
CA LEU A 862 -16.84 21.51 2.14
C LEU A 862 -16.43 20.31 1.28
N ARG A 863 -15.72 19.32 1.82
CA ARG A 863 -15.23 18.14 1.06
C ARG A 863 -16.18 16.93 1.09
N LYS A 864 -17.24 16.97 1.91
CA LYS A 864 -18.23 15.87 1.97
C LYS A 864 -19.25 15.96 0.83
N GLU A 865 -19.29 14.94 -0.03
CA GLU A 865 -20.28 14.81 -1.11
C GLU A 865 -21.61 14.14 -0.63
N THR A 866 -21.60 13.47 0.53
CA THR A 866 -22.76 12.71 1.05
C THR A 866 -23.17 13.15 2.45
N GLY A 867 -24.46 13.03 2.78
CA GLY A 867 -25.04 13.41 4.09
C GLY A 867 -25.62 14.82 4.09
N VAL A 868 -26.25 15.21 5.20
CA VAL A 868 -26.83 16.54 5.38
C VAL A 868 -26.01 17.30 6.42
N VAL A 869 -25.54 18.49 6.04
CA VAL A 869 -24.85 19.44 6.93
C VAL A 869 -25.83 20.54 7.27
N GLU A 870 -26.06 20.75 8.56
CA GLU A 870 -26.87 21.85 9.10
C GLU A 870 -25.98 22.77 9.94
N GLY A 871 -26.41 24.02 10.15
CA GLY A 871 -25.63 25.05 10.84
C GLY A 871 -25.12 26.15 9.90
N LYS A 872 -24.30 27.06 10.43
CA LYS A 872 -23.72 28.18 9.69
C LYS A 872 -22.19 28.06 9.68
N ILE A 873 -21.59 28.08 8.50
CA ILE A 873 -20.14 28.15 8.30
C ILE A 873 -19.88 29.41 7.48
N MET A 874 -19.04 30.30 8.00
CA MET A 874 -18.86 31.65 7.46
C MET A 874 -17.39 32.04 7.40
N ILE A 875 -17.04 32.81 6.36
CA ILE A 875 -15.76 33.51 6.23
C ILE A 875 -16.04 35.01 6.21
N ASP A 876 -15.38 35.77 7.08
CA ASP A 876 -15.64 37.21 7.30
C ASP A 876 -17.13 37.54 7.55
N GLY A 877 -17.84 36.64 8.27
CA GLY A 877 -19.26 36.79 8.56
C GLY A 877 -20.20 36.56 7.36
N ARG A 878 -19.69 36.03 6.24
CA ARG A 878 -20.45 35.75 5.01
C ARG A 878 -20.47 34.25 4.68
N PRO A 879 -21.52 33.73 4.01
CA PRO A 879 -21.57 32.33 3.57
C PRO A 879 -20.44 31.98 2.58
N LEU A 880 -20.06 30.70 2.55
CA LEU A 880 -19.01 30.18 1.68
C LEU A 880 -19.46 30.19 0.20
N GLY A 881 -18.60 30.69 -0.69
CA GLY A 881 -18.83 30.74 -2.14
C GLY A 881 -18.22 29.56 -2.91
N ALA A 882 -18.37 29.57 -4.24
CA ALA A 882 -17.92 28.50 -5.12
C ALA A 882 -16.39 28.37 -5.20
N SER A 883 -15.66 29.47 -4.98
CA SER A 883 -14.19 29.48 -5.01
C SER A 883 -13.53 29.12 -3.67
N PHE A 884 -14.31 28.89 -2.61
CA PHE A 884 -13.80 28.55 -1.27
C PHE A 884 -12.89 27.31 -1.26
N GLN A 885 -13.28 26.22 -1.92
CA GLN A 885 -12.47 24.99 -1.98
C GLN A 885 -11.10 25.19 -2.67
N ARG A 886 -11.01 26.20 -3.55
CA ARG A 886 -9.79 26.53 -4.31
C ARG A 886 -8.85 27.41 -3.49
N THR A 887 -9.41 28.38 -2.78
CA THR A 887 -8.71 29.41 -2.00
C THR A 887 -8.36 28.98 -0.58
N THR A 888 -8.91 27.86 -0.13
CA THR A 888 -8.46 27.16 1.09
C THR A 888 -7.47 26.05 0.75
N ALA A 889 -6.49 25.86 1.63
CA ALA A 889 -5.54 24.76 1.54
C ALA A 889 -5.99 23.64 2.47
N TYR A 890 -5.89 22.41 2.00
CA TYR A 890 -6.19 21.25 2.85
C TYR A 890 -5.11 20.20 2.61
N VAL A 891 -4.31 19.98 3.66
CA VAL A 891 -3.30 18.94 3.71
C VAL A 891 -3.98 17.66 4.20
N SER A 892 -4.13 16.69 3.31
CA SER A 892 -4.69 15.38 3.66
C SER A 892 -3.75 14.57 4.55
N GLN A 893 -4.32 13.65 5.33
CA GLN A 893 -3.57 12.72 6.18
C GLN A 893 -2.53 11.92 5.37
N MET A 894 -2.92 11.45 4.18
CA MET A 894 -2.05 10.73 3.25
C MET A 894 -1.41 11.67 2.22
N ASP A 895 -0.13 11.44 1.92
CA ASP A 895 0.65 12.25 0.99
C ASP A 895 0.61 11.68 -0.45
N VAL A 896 -0.40 12.08 -1.22
CA VAL A 896 -0.62 11.62 -2.60
C VAL A 896 0.01 12.58 -3.60
N HIS A 897 0.96 12.09 -4.41
CA HIS A 897 1.68 12.85 -5.44
C HIS A 897 2.00 11.96 -6.67
N ASP A 898 2.22 12.57 -7.84
CA ASP A 898 2.78 11.86 -9.00
C ASP A 898 4.25 11.49 -8.71
N PRO A 899 4.63 10.19 -8.73
CA PRO A 899 5.98 9.76 -8.40
C PRO A 899 7.05 10.26 -9.38
N HIS A 900 6.69 10.62 -10.61
CA HIS A 900 7.64 11.06 -11.64
C HIS A 900 7.89 12.57 -11.63
N GLN A 901 7.19 13.34 -10.79
CA GLN A 901 7.44 14.77 -10.61
C GLN A 901 8.55 15.01 -9.58
N THR A 902 9.30 16.09 -9.78
CA THR A 902 10.16 16.65 -8.74
C THR A 902 9.36 17.50 -7.76
N VAL A 903 9.92 17.76 -6.58
CA VAL A 903 9.33 18.65 -5.58
C VAL A 903 8.99 20.02 -6.17
N ARG A 904 9.97 20.67 -6.82
CA ARG A 904 9.81 21.97 -7.48
C ARG A 904 8.73 21.93 -8.55
N GLU A 905 8.68 20.89 -9.38
CA GLU A 905 7.64 20.76 -10.40
C GLU A 905 6.24 20.62 -9.81
N ALA A 906 6.07 19.88 -8.71
CA ALA A 906 4.78 19.75 -8.03
C ALA A 906 4.31 21.10 -7.46
N LEU A 907 5.22 21.85 -6.83
CA LEU A 907 4.97 23.20 -6.31
C LEU A 907 4.60 24.18 -7.43
N VAL A 908 5.39 24.23 -8.51
CA VAL A 908 5.11 25.08 -9.68
C VAL A 908 3.77 24.73 -10.32
N PHE A 909 3.47 23.44 -10.47
CA PHE A 909 2.22 22.99 -11.06
C PHE A 909 1.00 23.46 -10.25
N SER A 910 1.07 23.38 -8.92
CA SER A 910 0.02 23.89 -8.04
C SER A 910 -0.11 25.41 -8.08
N ALA A 911 1.01 26.13 -8.01
CA ALA A 911 1.03 27.60 -8.07
C ALA A 911 0.37 28.14 -9.35
N LEU A 912 0.71 27.56 -10.51
CA LEU A 912 0.20 28.00 -11.80
C LEU A 912 -1.31 27.76 -11.96
N LEU A 913 -1.84 26.67 -11.41
CA LEU A 913 -3.26 26.29 -11.56
C LEU A 913 -4.20 26.90 -10.53
N ARG A 914 -3.72 27.13 -9.30
CA ARG A 914 -4.58 27.56 -8.17
C ARG A 914 -4.53 29.05 -7.89
N GLN A 915 -3.40 29.73 -8.16
CA GLN A 915 -3.33 31.18 -7.97
C GLN A 915 -4.14 31.92 -9.06
N PRO A 916 -4.72 33.09 -8.75
CA PRO A 916 -5.49 33.89 -9.72
C PRO A 916 -4.72 34.12 -11.03
N ARG A 917 -5.44 34.14 -12.15
CA ARG A 917 -4.87 34.35 -13.49
C ARG A 917 -4.33 35.76 -13.72
N GLU A 918 -4.77 36.71 -12.89
CA GLU A 918 -4.34 38.11 -12.89
C GLU A 918 -2.91 38.27 -12.35
N VAL A 919 -2.42 37.30 -11.55
CA VAL A 919 -1.03 37.25 -11.07
C VAL A 919 -0.13 36.74 -12.20
N SER A 920 0.98 37.44 -12.44
CA SER A 920 1.95 37.06 -13.47
C SER A 920 2.61 35.71 -13.19
N GLU A 921 3.00 34.96 -14.23
CA GLU A 921 3.70 33.68 -14.06
C GLU A 921 5.03 33.86 -13.30
N GLU A 922 5.76 34.95 -13.53
CA GLU A 922 7.02 35.26 -12.84
C GLU A 922 6.82 35.43 -11.33
N GLU A 923 5.78 36.14 -10.92
CA GLU A 923 5.44 36.30 -9.50
C GLU A 923 5.02 34.96 -8.85
N LYS A 924 4.29 34.12 -9.59
CA LYS A 924 3.91 32.77 -9.13
C LYS A 924 5.15 31.91 -8.87
N LEU A 925 6.11 31.93 -9.80
CA LEU A 925 7.35 31.17 -9.69
C LEU A 925 8.26 31.70 -8.58
N ALA A 926 8.39 33.03 -8.44
CA ALA A 926 9.14 33.64 -7.34
C ALA A 926 8.57 33.25 -5.97
N TYR A 927 7.23 33.16 -5.85
CA TYR A 927 6.60 32.68 -4.62
C TYR A 927 6.87 31.19 -4.34
N VAL A 928 7.00 30.36 -5.39
CA VAL A 928 7.41 28.96 -5.22
C VAL A 928 8.81 28.87 -4.62
N ASP A 929 9.74 29.70 -5.06
CA ASP A 929 11.09 29.75 -4.46
C ASP A 929 11.00 30.17 -2.98
N THR A 930 10.23 31.21 -2.65
CA THR A 930 9.98 31.56 -1.25
C THR A 930 9.43 30.37 -0.44
N VAL A 931 8.50 29.59 -0.99
CA VAL A 931 7.95 28.40 -0.30
C VAL A 931 8.98 27.29 -0.14
N ILE A 932 9.86 27.08 -1.12
CA ILE A 932 10.97 26.13 -1.02
C ILE A 932 11.91 26.54 0.13
N ASP A 933 12.24 27.82 0.22
CA ASP A 933 13.10 28.37 1.28
C ASP A 933 12.42 28.24 2.65
N MET A 934 11.13 28.61 2.73
CA MET A 934 10.34 28.55 3.96
C MET A 934 10.23 27.12 4.51
N LEU A 935 10.08 26.15 3.62
CA LEU A 935 9.97 24.74 3.98
C LEU A 935 11.33 24.02 3.98
N ASP A 936 12.45 24.73 3.82
CA ASP A 936 13.82 24.20 3.78
C ASP A 936 13.97 23.01 2.78
N LEU A 937 13.29 23.10 1.64
CA LEU A 937 13.24 22.05 0.63
C LEU A 937 14.39 22.12 -0.38
N HIS A 938 15.38 23.00 -0.19
CA HIS A 938 16.45 23.27 -1.15
C HIS A 938 17.19 22.01 -1.64
N GLU A 939 17.61 21.16 -0.71
CA GLU A 939 18.40 19.96 -1.01
C GLU A 939 17.62 18.91 -1.81
N ILE A 940 16.30 18.92 -1.69
CA ILE A 940 15.40 17.95 -2.33
C ILE A 940 14.49 18.57 -3.39
N ALA A 941 14.65 19.87 -3.69
CA ALA A 941 13.78 20.62 -4.60
C ALA A 941 13.70 19.96 -5.99
N ASP A 942 14.81 19.35 -6.43
CA ASP A 942 14.85 18.65 -7.71
C ASP A 942 14.94 17.12 -7.59
N ALA A 943 14.74 16.58 -6.38
CA ALA A 943 14.54 15.16 -6.18
C ALA A 943 13.16 14.75 -6.69
N LEU A 944 13.07 13.55 -7.27
CA LEU A 944 11.79 12.93 -7.63
C LEU A 944 11.05 12.53 -6.36
N ILE A 945 9.75 12.81 -6.32
CA ILE A 945 8.90 12.45 -5.19
C ILE A 945 8.90 10.92 -4.98
N GLY A 946 8.78 10.18 -6.09
CA GLY A 946 8.84 8.71 -6.11
C GLY A 946 7.73 8.02 -5.32
N VAL A 947 7.83 6.70 -5.24
CA VAL A 947 6.90 5.85 -4.48
C VAL A 947 7.43 5.63 -3.06
N PRO A 948 6.59 5.30 -2.06
CA PRO A 948 7.06 4.89 -0.74
C PRO A 948 8.11 3.78 -0.86
N GLY A 949 9.28 3.98 -0.25
CA GLY A 949 10.42 3.07 -0.38
C GLY A 949 11.33 3.32 -1.60
N ALA A 950 10.99 4.18 -2.55
CA ALA A 950 11.89 4.62 -3.63
C ALA A 950 11.57 6.06 -4.03
N GLY A 951 12.30 7.04 -3.46
CA GLY A 951 11.99 8.46 -3.54
C GLY A 951 12.12 9.17 -2.19
N LEU A 952 11.33 10.22 -1.98
CA LEU A 952 11.34 11.01 -0.75
C LEU A 952 10.86 10.22 0.46
N GLY A 953 11.52 10.47 1.61
CA GLY A 953 11.09 9.96 2.91
C GLY A 953 9.75 10.55 3.37
N VAL A 954 9.19 10.01 4.46
CA VAL A 954 7.87 10.40 4.97
C VAL A 954 7.82 11.89 5.37
N GLU A 955 8.80 12.36 6.16
CA GLU A 955 8.92 13.78 6.55
C GLU A 955 9.02 14.70 5.33
N GLN A 956 9.93 14.37 4.43
CA GLN A 956 10.17 15.14 3.20
C GLN A 956 8.89 15.23 2.37
N ARG A 957 8.19 14.11 2.19
CA ARG A 957 6.93 14.04 1.44
C ARG A 957 5.84 14.88 2.12
N LYS A 958 5.74 14.86 3.46
CA LYS A 958 4.80 15.69 4.20
C LYS A 958 5.07 17.19 4.01
N ARG A 959 6.34 17.61 4.07
CA ARG A 959 6.75 19.00 3.77
C ARG A 959 6.36 19.40 2.34
N VAL A 960 6.54 18.50 1.38
CA VAL A 960 6.11 18.72 -0.01
C VAL A 960 4.60 18.85 -0.13
N THR A 961 3.81 18.04 0.57
CA THR A 961 2.34 18.17 0.59
C THR A 961 1.91 19.52 1.17
N ILE A 962 2.50 19.94 2.30
CA ILE A 962 2.24 21.27 2.88
C ILE A 962 2.63 22.37 1.89
N GLY A 963 3.78 22.24 1.21
CA GLY A 963 4.25 23.19 0.22
C GLY A 963 3.33 23.31 -0.99
N VAL A 964 2.88 22.18 -1.56
CA VAL A 964 1.95 22.13 -2.70
C VAL A 964 0.63 22.84 -2.38
N GLU A 965 0.19 22.80 -1.14
CA GLU A 965 -0.99 23.54 -0.68
C GLU A 965 -0.68 25.00 -0.36
N LEU A 966 0.48 25.31 0.22
CA LEU A 966 0.87 26.67 0.60
C LEU A 966 1.14 27.58 -0.61
N VAL A 967 1.68 27.03 -1.71
CA VAL A 967 1.94 27.81 -2.94
C VAL A 967 0.68 28.39 -3.58
N SER A 968 -0.52 27.97 -3.19
CA SER A 968 -1.75 28.60 -3.67
C SER A 968 -2.09 29.93 -2.98
N LYS A 969 -1.26 30.39 -2.01
CA LYS A 969 -1.55 31.54 -1.14
C LYS A 969 -2.93 31.39 -0.45
N PRO A 970 -3.15 30.31 0.30
CA PRO A 970 -4.48 30.02 0.86
C PRO A 970 -4.87 31.03 1.95
N VAL A 971 -6.16 31.37 2.04
CA VAL A 971 -6.67 32.22 3.14
C VAL A 971 -6.79 31.45 4.46
N LEU A 972 -7.03 30.15 4.37
CA LEU A 972 -7.21 29.25 5.49
C LEU A 972 -6.50 27.94 5.18
N LEU A 973 -5.73 27.44 6.13
CA LEU A 973 -4.99 26.20 6.02
C LEU A 973 -5.56 25.16 6.98
N PHE A 974 -6.17 24.12 6.42
CA PHE A 974 -6.58 22.92 7.13
C PHE A 974 -5.47 21.86 7.03
N LEU A 975 -5.08 21.25 8.14
CA LEU A 975 -4.20 20.09 8.11
C LEU A 975 -4.82 18.93 8.88
N ASP A 976 -5.05 17.81 8.20
CA ASP A 976 -5.48 16.58 8.86
C ASP A 976 -4.24 15.77 9.30
N GLU A 977 -3.95 15.78 10.60
CA GLU A 977 -2.86 15.09 11.26
C GLU A 977 -1.49 15.30 10.59
N PRO A 978 -0.98 16.55 10.54
CA PRO A 978 0.29 16.85 9.87
C PRO A 978 1.50 16.19 10.53
N THR A 979 1.37 15.73 11.77
CA THR A 979 2.38 15.00 12.54
C THR A 979 2.27 13.47 12.41
N SER A 980 1.28 12.97 11.66
CA SER A 980 1.05 11.54 11.53
C SER A 980 2.18 10.86 10.78
N GLY A 981 2.72 9.80 11.38
CA GLY A 981 3.81 9.03 10.81
C GLY A 981 5.19 9.70 10.81
N LEU A 982 5.32 10.79 11.56
CA LEU A 982 6.57 11.45 11.86
C LEU A 982 7.01 11.12 13.29
N ASP A 983 8.32 11.08 13.50
CA ASP A 983 8.92 11.01 14.84
C ASP A 983 8.76 12.35 15.59
N GLY A 984 9.05 12.35 16.90
CA GLY A 984 8.92 13.54 17.76
C GLY A 984 9.59 14.80 17.21
N GLN A 985 10.81 14.66 16.69
CA GLN A 985 11.58 15.78 16.18
C GLN A 985 10.99 16.33 14.87
N SER A 986 10.72 15.44 13.91
CA SER A 986 10.11 15.82 12.63
C SER A 986 8.74 16.48 12.84
N SER A 987 7.91 15.91 13.72
CA SER A 987 6.65 16.52 14.16
C SER A 987 6.87 17.91 14.76
N PHE A 988 7.88 18.08 15.63
CA PHE A 988 8.20 19.38 16.23
C PHE A 988 8.61 20.42 15.21
N LYS A 989 9.45 20.06 14.23
CA LYS A 989 9.83 20.94 13.13
C LYS A 989 8.61 21.37 12.31
N ILE A 990 7.70 20.45 11.99
CA ILE A 990 6.46 20.76 11.27
C ILE A 990 5.58 21.71 12.08
N ILE A 991 5.34 21.45 13.37
CA ILE A 991 4.52 22.34 14.21
C ILE A 991 5.18 23.71 14.40
N GLN A 992 6.49 23.76 14.61
CA GLN A 992 7.22 25.03 14.70
C GLN A 992 7.11 25.82 13.39
N PHE A 993 7.14 25.13 12.25
CA PHE A 993 6.88 25.75 10.96
C PHE A 993 5.45 26.30 10.85
N LEU A 994 4.44 25.53 11.26
CA LEU A 994 3.05 26.00 11.31
C LEU A 994 2.88 27.20 12.24
N ARG A 995 3.55 27.21 13.40
CA ARG A 995 3.58 28.36 14.33
C ARG A 995 4.16 29.59 13.67
N LYS A 996 5.29 29.47 12.96
CA LYS A 996 5.90 30.55 12.18
C LYS A 996 4.95 31.09 11.11
N LEU A 997 4.23 30.22 10.40
CA LEU A 997 3.21 30.64 9.42
C LEU A 997 2.03 31.36 10.09
N ALA A 998 1.55 30.85 11.22
CA ALA A 998 0.51 31.50 12.00
C ALA A 998 0.97 32.90 12.45
N ASP A 999 2.19 33.03 12.99
CA ASP A 999 2.77 34.32 13.40
C ASP A 999 2.92 35.33 12.24
N ALA A 1000 3.01 34.84 11.01
CA ALA A 1000 3.02 35.66 9.80
C ALA A 1000 1.60 36.12 9.36
N GLY A 1001 0.55 35.70 10.06
CA GLY A 1001 -0.84 36.09 9.84
C GLY A 1001 -1.72 35.01 9.19
N GLN A 1002 -1.20 33.79 8.96
CA GLN A 1002 -2.01 32.70 8.40
C GLN A 1002 -3.01 32.19 9.44
N CYS A 1003 -4.25 31.92 9.02
CA CYS A 1003 -5.22 31.20 9.83
C CYS A 1003 -5.05 29.69 9.62
N ILE A 1004 -4.77 28.94 10.70
CA ILE A 1004 -4.43 27.50 10.62
C ILE A 1004 -5.30 26.69 11.58
N ILE A 1005 -5.94 25.65 11.06
CA ILE A 1005 -6.69 24.66 11.82
C ILE A 1005 -6.05 23.30 11.54
N CYS A 1006 -5.53 22.62 12.55
CA CYS A 1006 -5.00 21.28 12.37
C CYS A 1006 -5.49 20.30 13.41
N THR A 1007 -5.74 19.07 12.97
CA THR A 1007 -5.98 17.95 13.89
C THR A 1007 -4.65 17.43 14.42
N ILE A 1008 -4.56 17.19 15.72
CA ILE A 1008 -3.38 16.56 16.31
C ILE A 1008 -3.81 15.42 17.22
N HIS A 1009 -3.01 14.37 17.15
CA HIS A 1009 -3.20 13.16 17.93
C HIS A 1009 -2.07 12.89 18.91
N GLN A 1010 -0.87 13.43 18.64
CA GLN A 1010 0.31 13.18 19.45
C GLN A 1010 0.23 13.98 20.75
N PRO A 1011 0.41 13.34 21.92
CA PRO A 1011 0.28 13.98 23.21
C PRO A 1011 1.55 14.71 23.65
N SER A 1012 2.54 14.96 22.78
CA SER A 1012 3.78 15.60 23.21
C SER A 1012 3.52 17.01 23.78
N ALA A 1013 3.88 17.23 25.05
CA ALA A 1013 3.69 18.50 25.73
C ALA A 1013 4.34 19.67 24.96
N LEU A 1014 5.53 19.43 24.41
CA LEU A 1014 6.28 20.43 23.63
C LEU A 1014 5.54 20.87 22.35
N LEU A 1015 4.84 19.94 21.68
CA LEU A 1015 3.99 20.26 20.53
C LEU A 1015 2.74 21.00 20.97
N PHE A 1016 2.09 20.49 22.02
CA PHE A 1016 0.84 21.03 22.54
C PHE A 1016 0.95 22.50 22.96
N TYR A 1017 2.09 22.90 23.52
CA TYR A 1017 2.32 24.30 23.93
C TYR A 1017 2.54 25.28 22.77
N GLN A 1018 2.64 24.82 21.52
CA GLN A 1018 2.75 25.71 20.35
C GLN A 1018 1.37 26.25 19.88
N PHE A 1019 0.28 25.67 20.38
CA PHE A 1019 -1.08 26.01 19.99
C PHE A 1019 -1.64 27.16 20.83
N ASP A 1020 -2.42 28.03 20.21
CA ASP A 1020 -3.08 29.14 20.92
C ASP A 1020 -4.42 28.70 21.52
N GLN A 1021 -5.16 27.88 20.75
CA GLN A 1021 -6.50 27.43 21.09
C GLN A 1021 -6.65 25.93 20.88
N LEU A 1022 -7.61 25.35 21.60
CA LEU A 1022 -7.98 23.95 21.54
C LEU A 1022 -9.49 23.82 21.34
N LEU A 1023 -9.88 23.03 20.33
CA LEU A 1023 -11.21 22.44 20.21
C LEU A 1023 -11.11 20.94 20.53
N LEU A 1024 -11.69 20.54 21.66
CA LEU A 1024 -11.68 19.16 22.15
C LEU A 1024 -13.04 18.51 21.89
N LEU A 1025 -13.04 17.41 21.14
CA LEU A 1025 -14.23 16.63 20.83
C LEU A 1025 -14.25 15.29 21.59
N ALA A 1026 -15.42 14.92 22.09
CA ALA A 1026 -15.75 13.59 22.59
C ALA A 1026 -16.44 12.73 21.53
N LYS A 1027 -16.59 11.43 21.83
CA LYS A 1027 -17.28 10.46 20.98
C LYS A 1027 -18.69 10.97 20.62
N GLY A 1028 -19.08 10.78 19.36
CA GLY A 1028 -20.36 11.27 18.82
C GLY A 1028 -20.33 12.72 18.33
N GLY A 1029 -19.15 13.35 18.23
CA GLY A 1029 -19.02 14.70 17.69
C GLY A 1029 -19.54 15.79 18.63
N ASN A 1030 -19.44 15.55 19.93
CA ASN A 1030 -19.83 16.51 20.96
C ASN A 1030 -18.60 17.32 21.42
N THR A 1031 -18.77 18.62 21.60
CA THR A 1031 -17.72 19.49 22.13
C THR A 1031 -17.59 19.33 23.64
N VAL A 1032 -16.35 19.20 24.12
CA VAL A 1032 -16.01 19.16 25.57
C VAL A 1032 -15.36 20.46 26.01
N TYR A 1033 -14.54 21.05 25.15
CA TYR A 1033 -13.84 22.29 25.44
C TYR A 1033 -13.54 23.03 24.15
N MET A 1034 -13.76 24.35 24.14
CA MET A 1034 -13.30 25.25 23.09
C MET A 1034 -12.78 26.52 23.75
N GLY A 1035 -11.48 26.81 23.61
CA GLY A 1035 -10.91 27.97 24.27
C GLY A 1035 -9.38 28.09 24.15
N PRO A 1036 -8.80 29.15 24.74
CA PRO A 1036 -7.36 29.34 24.79
C PRO A 1036 -6.69 28.34 25.72
N LEU A 1037 -5.53 27.81 25.31
CA LEU A 1037 -4.77 26.87 26.13
C LEU A 1037 -4.12 27.52 27.37
N GLY A 1038 -3.72 28.78 27.25
CA GLY A 1038 -2.96 29.48 28.28
C GLY A 1038 -1.50 29.01 28.37
N HIS A 1039 -0.69 29.68 29.20
CA HIS A 1039 0.73 29.35 29.34
C HIS A 1039 0.90 27.93 29.88
N GLN A 1040 1.51 27.04 29.09
CA GLN A 1040 1.68 25.61 29.39
C GLN A 1040 0.36 24.85 29.62
N GLY A 1041 -0.76 25.28 29.02
CA GLY A 1041 -2.03 24.57 29.12
C GLY A 1041 -2.82 24.84 30.42
N LYS A 1042 -2.39 25.76 31.27
CA LYS A 1042 -3.00 26.01 32.60
C LYS A 1042 -4.48 26.38 32.54
N THR A 1043 -4.90 27.19 31.58
CA THR A 1043 -6.31 27.61 31.45
C THR A 1043 -7.24 26.43 31.16
N MET A 1044 -6.77 25.45 30.39
CA MET A 1044 -7.50 24.21 30.15
C MET A 1044 -7.52 23.32 31.39
N VAL A 1045 -6.38 23.20 32.10
CA VAL A 1045 -6.30 22.41 33.34
C VAL A 1045 -7.22 22.98 34.42
N GLU A 1046 -7.22 24.30 34.62
CA GLU A 1046 -8.10 25.01 35.55
C GLU A 1046 -9.59 24.74 35.24
N TYR A 1047 -9.98 24.65 33.96
CA TYR A 1047 -11.34 24.28 33.58
C TYR A 1047 -11.72 22.89 34.08
N PHE A 1048 -10.85 21.89 33.91
CA PHE A 1048 -11.13 20.53 34.40
C PHE A 1048 -11.08 20.43 35.93
N GLU A 1049 -10.17 21.16 36.58
CA GLU A 1049 -10.05 21.25 38.04
C GLU A 1049 -11.28 21.89 38.68
N ASN A 1050 -11.74 23.02 38.14
CA ASN A 1050 -12.97 23.69 38.58
C ASN A 1050 -14.21 22.80 38.43
N ASN A 1051 -14.17 21.85 37.50
CA ASN A 1051 -15.23 20.86 37.28
C ASN A 1051 -14.96 19.52 38.00
N GLY A 1052 -13.96 19.44 38.88
CA GLY A 1052 -13.79 18.37 39.86
C GLY A 1052 -12.79 17.26 39.51
N ILE A 1053 -11.86 17.46 38.56
CA ILE A 1053 -10.73 16.54 38.31
C ILE A 1053 -9.40 17.25 38.47
N GLU A 1054 -8.58 16.80 39.41
CA GLU A 1054 -7.22 17.32 39.66
C GLU A 1054 -6.19 16.73 38.69
N CYS A 1055 -5.30 17.58 38.17
CA CYS A 1055 -4.19 17.16 37.32
C CYS A 1055 -2.92 16.91 38.16
N PRO A 1056 -2.26 15.73 38.05
CA PRO A 1056 -1.01 15.50 38.77
C PRO A 1056 0.10 16.48 38.31
N PRO A 1057 0.98 16.97 39.22
CA PRO A 1057 1.94 18.01 38.90
C PRO A 1057 3.01 17.62 37.86
N ASP A 1058 3.33 16.32 37.76
CA ASP A 1058 4.30 15.79 36.79
C ASP A 1058 3.63 15.20 35.53
N ALA A 1059 2.28 15.25 35.44
CA ALA A 1059 1.57 14.70 34.30
C ALA A 1059 1.64 15.64 33.10
N ASN A 1060 1.69 15.06 31.91
CA ASN A 1060 1.59 15.81 30.67
C ASN A 1060 0.15 16.30 30.47
N PRO A 1061 -0.11 17.62 30.38
CA PRO A 1061 -1.48 18.16 30.25
C PRO A 1061 -2.24 17.64 29.02
N ALA A 1062 -1.52 17.34 27.92
CA ALA A 1062 -2.12 16.81 26.71
C ALA A 1062 -2.56 15.34 26.88
N GLU A 1063 -1.82 14.53 27.65
CA GLU A 1063 -2.25 13.17 28.02
C GLU A 1063 -3.43 13.22 28.99
N PHE A 1064 -3.34 14.09 30.00
CA PHE A 1064 -4.39 14.29 31.00
C PHE A 1064 -5.76 14.60 30.36
N MET A 1065 -5.85 15.55 29.43
CA MET A 1065 -7.14 15.87 28.79
C MET A 1065 -7.74 14.70 28.01
N ILE A 1066 -6.90 13.86 27.38
CA ILE A 1066 -7.37 12.68 26.63
C ILE A 1066 -7.85 11.61 27.60
N ASP A 1067 -7.18 11.45 28.75
CA ASP A 1067 -7.60 10.55 29.81
C ASP A 1067 -8.92 10.99 30.48
N VAL A 1068 -9.15 12.30 30.60
CA VAL A 1068 -10.41 12.86 31.11
C VAL A 1068 -11.57 12.60 30.15
N VAL A 1069 -11.36 12.71 28.84
CA VAL A 1069 -12.44 12.53 27.83
C VAL A 1069 -12.65 11.06 27.46
N SER A 1070 -11.61 10.25 27.47
CA SER A 1070 -11.65 8.88 26.93
C SER A 1070 -10.95 7.80 27.76
N GLY A 1071 -10.15 8.19 28.75
CA GLY A 1071 -9.43 7.27 29.63
C GLY A 1071 -10.26 6.84 30.85
N PRO A 1072 -9.60 6.26 31.88
CA PRO A 1072 -10.26 5.77 33.08
C PRO A 1072 -11.08 6.83 33.81
N LEU A 1073 -10.64 8.09 33.74
CA LEU A 1073 -11.25 9.25 34.39
C LEU A 1073 -12.56 9.70 33.72
N ALA A 1074 -12.80 9.28 32.46
CA ALA A 1074 -14.01 9.61 31.72
C ALA A 1074 -15.28 8.93 32.28
N LYS A 1075 -15.15 7.85 33.07
CA LYS A 1075 -16.28 7.03 33.54
C LYS A 1075 -17.20 7.72 34.55
N HIS A 1076 -16.87 8.93 34.99
CA HIS A 1076 -17.56 9.59 36.10
C HIS A 1076 -18.59 10.66 35.68
N ARG A 1077 -18.52 11.27 34.47
CA ARG A 1077 -19.45 12.34 34.01
C ARG A 1077 -19.54 12.44 32.47
N ASP A 1078 -20.67 12.93 31.94
CA ASP A 1078 -20.79 13.33 30.54
C ASP A 1078 -20.25 14.75 30.33
N TRP A 1079 -19.04 14.84 29.80
CA TRP A 1079 -18.35 16.10 29.56
C TRP A 1079 -19.02 17.00 28.52
N ALA A 1080 -19.83 16.44 27.61
CA ALA A 1080 -20.58 17.25 26.66
C ALA A 1080 -21.67 18.07 27.35
N ASP A 1081 -22.35 17.49 28.34
CA ASP A 1081 -23.38 18.17 29.12
C ASP A 1081 -22.77 19.22 30.06
N VAL A 1082 -21.59 18.92 30.65
CA VAL A 1082 -20.83 19.90 31.44
C VAL A 1082 -20.46 21.11 30.58
N TRP A 1083 -19.95 20.88 29.36
CA TRP A 1083 -19.63 21.94 28.42
C TRP A 1083 -20.84 22.79 28.05
N ARG A 1084 -21.98 22.19 27.65
CA ARG A 1084 -23.18 22.96 27.24
C ARG A 1084 -23.72 23.86 28.34
N ASN A 1085 -23.61 23.45 29.61
CA ASN A 1085 -24.07 24.21 30.77
C ASN A 1085 -23.01 25.15 31.35
N SER A 1086 -21.81 25.18 30.77
CA SER A 1086 -20.68 25.97 31.28
C SER A 1086 -20.77 27.46 30.89
N PRO A 1087 -20.25 28.38 31.73
CA PRO A 1087 -20.12 29.79 31.35
C PRO A 1087 -19.19 29.97 30.14
N GLU A 1088 -18.19 29.11 29.97
CA GLU A 1088 -17.25 29.12 28.84
C GLU A 1088 -17.97 28.89 27.50
N HIS A 1089 -18.91 27.95 27.42
CA HIS A 1089 -19.70 27.71 26.21
C HIS A 1089 -20.55 28.93 25.81
N SER A 1090 -21.16 29.60 26.79
CA SER A 1090 -21.93 30.83 26.54
C SER A 1090 -21.01 31.98 26.07
N ALA A 1091 -19.80 32.07 26.62
CA ALA A 1091 -18.80 33.05 26.20
C ALA A 1091 -18.34 32.81 24.76
N ILE A 1092 -18.09 31.56 24.36
CA ILE A 1092 -17.73 31.21 22.97
C ILE A 1092 -18.86 31.51 22.00
N THR A 1093 -20.11 31.21 22.36
CA THR A 1093 -21.28 31.50 21.52
C THR A 1093 -21.39 32.99 21.22
N ASN A 1094 -21.27 33.82 22.26
CA ASN A 1094 -21.27 35.29 22.13
C ASN A 1094 -20.09 35.80 21.31
N GLU A 1095 -18.91 35.19 21.48
CA GLU A 1095 -17.71 35.59 20.75
C GLU A 1095 -17.78 35.24 19.26
N VAL A 1096 -18.30 34.06 18.90
CA VAL A 1096 -18.54 33.65 17.51
C VAL A 1096 -19.48 34.64 16.82
N GLN A 1097 -20.57 35.02 17.51
CA GLN A 1097 -21.52 36.00 16.99
C GLN A 1097 -20.88 37.39 16.83
N ARG A 1098 -20.16 37.87 17.85
CA ARG A 1098 -19.45 39.15 17.81
C ARG A 1098 -18.45 39.21 16.66
N LEU A 1099 -17.66 38.17 16.47
CA LEU A 1099 -16.68 38.08 15.38
C LEU A 1099 -17.35 38.06 14.00
N ALA A 1100 -18.45 37.32 13.84
CA ALA A 1100 -19.18 37.26 12.59
C ALA A 1100 -19.78 38.63 12.23
N GLU A 1101 -20.39 39.33 13.20
CA GLU A 1101 -20.97 40.66 13.00
C GLU A 1101 -19.89 41.73 12.73
N GLU A 1102 -18.79 41.72 13.49
CA GLU A 1102 -17.69 42.66 13.30
C GLU A 1102 -17.02 42.47 11.93
N ALA A 1103 -16.76 41.22 11.52
CA ALA A 1103 -16.16 40.94 10.22
C ALA A 1103 -17.11 41.27 9.06
N ALA A 1104 -18.42 41.02 9.21
CA ALA A 1104 -19.41 41.39 8.21
C ALA A 1104 -19.51 42.91 8.01
N SER A 1105 -19.20 43.71 9.04
CA SER A 1105 -19.19 45.18 8.97
C SER A 1105 -17.99 45.76 8.20
N LYS A 1106 -16.93 44.96 8.02
CA LYS A 1106 -15.70 45.34 7.28
C LYS A 1106 -15.80 44.92 5.81
N PRO A 1107 -15.08 45.60 4.90
CA PRO A 1107 -14.98 45.13 3.52
C PRO A 1107 -14.39 43.71 3.50
N PRO A 1108 -14.83 42.83 2.57
CA PRO A 1108 -14.26 41.49 2.45
C PRO A 1108 -12.76 41.57 2.22
N SER A 1109 -11.98 40.92 3.09
CA SER A 1109 -10.58 40.59 2.80
C SER A 1109 -10.49 39.54 1.69
N TYR A 1110 -11.55 38.71 1.59
CA TYR A 1110 -11.72 37.67 0.58
C TYR A 1110 -12.67 38.07 -0.55
N HIS A 1111 -12.18 38.13 -1.79
CA HIS A 1111 -12.98 38.39 -2.98
C HIS A 1111 -13.44 37.09 -3.66
N GLU A 1112 -14.74 36.82 -3.62
CA GLU A 1112 -15.37 35.71 -4.36
C GLU A 1112 -15.52 36.08 -5.84
N ASP A 1113 -14.87 35.34 -6.74
CA ASP A 1113 -14.94 35.57 -8.20
C ASP A 1113 -16.05 34.75 -8.90
N GLY A 1114 -16.75 33.88 -8.15
CA GLY A 1114 -17.83 33.02 -8.63
C GLY A 1114 -17.39 31.90 -9.58
N ARG A 1115 -16.08 31.66 -9.73
CA ARG A 1115 -15.53 30.65 -10.65
C ARG A 1115 -15.05 29.43 -9.90
N GLU A 1116 -15.37 28.26 -10.43
CA GLU A 1116 -14.90 26.99 -9.86
C GLU A 1116 -13.37 26.83 -9.97
N PHE A 1117 -12.74 27.26 -11.08
CA PHE A 1117 -11.29 27.16 -11.32
C PHE A 1117 -10.65 28.54 -11.51
N ALA A 1118 -9.41 28.71 -11.04
CA ALA A 1118 -8.68 29.99 -11.16
C ALA A 1118 -8.21 30.27 -12.59
N THR A 1119 -7.85 29.22 -13.34
CA THR A 1119 -7.30 29.31 -14.70
C THR A 1119 -8.30 28.90 -15.76
N THR A 1120 -8.08 29.38 -17.00
CA THR A 1120 -8.91 29.03 -18.15
C THR A 1120 -8.66 27.58 -18.60
N LEU A 1121 -9.65 26.97 -19.28
CA LEU A 1121 -9.54 25.60 -19.79
C LEU A 1121 -8.30 25.37 -20.66
N SER A 1122 -7.94 26.36 -21.50
CA SER A 1122 -6.75 26.30 -22.36
C SER A 1122 -5.45 26.22 -21.54
N THR A 1123 -5.36 27.01 -20.47
CA THR A 1123 -4.19 27.00 -19.56
C THR A 1123 -4.11 25.69 -18.81
N GLN A 1124 -5.25 25.19 -18.31
CA GLN A 1124 -5.33 23.87 -17.67
C GLN A 1124 -4.85 22.77 -18.61
N LEU A 1125 -5.35 22.73 -19.85
CA LEU A 1125 -4.93 21.77 -20.86
C LEU A 1125 -3.43 21.83 -21.11
N LYS A 1126 -2.86 23.02 -21.34
CA LYS A 1126 -1.43 23.19 -21.60
C LYS A 1126 -0.56 22.63 -20.47
N LEU A 1127 -0.90 22.95 -19.22
CA LEU A 1127 -0.11 22.55 -18.05
C LEU A 1127 -0.24 21.05 -17.75
N VAL A 1128 -1.46 20.51 -17.81
CA VAL A 1128 -1.71 19.09 -17.51
C VAL A 1128 -1.12 18.20 -18.62
N VAL A 1129 -1.24 18.59 -19.90
CA VAL A 1129 -0.58 17.89 -21.03
C VAL A 1129 0.94 17.91 -20.89
N ALA A 1130 1.53 19.06 -20.55
CA ALA A 1130 2.98 19.16 -20.35
C ALA A 1130 3.47 18.27 -19.19
N ARG A 1131 2.70 18.19 -18.10
CA ARG A 1131 2.97 17.27 -16.98
C ARG A 1131 2.91 15.81 -17.43
N ALA A 1132 1.82 15.41 -18.09
CA ALA A 1132 1.62 14.04 -18.55
C ALA A 1132 2.73 13.57 -19.50
N HIS A 1133 3.13 14.42 -20.47
CA HIS A 1133 4.27 14.12 -21.35
C HIS A 1133 5.58 13.93 -20.58
N ARG A 1134 5.83 14.75 -19.55
CA ARG A 1134 7.05 14.65 -18.75
C ARG A 1134 7.06 13.39 -17.89
N SER A 1135 5.92 13.05 -17.31
CA SER A 1135 5.72 11.79 -16.56
C SER A 1135 6.03 10.60 -17.48
N MET A 1136 5.44 10.57 -18.68
CA MET A 1136 5.70 9.54 -19.70
C MET A 1136 7.16 9.45 -20.14
N TRP A 1137 7.84 10.60 -20.30
CA TRP A 1137 9.26 10.64 -20.64
C TRP A 1137 10.19 10.07 -19.54
N ARG A 1138 9.73 10.11 -18.28
CA ARG A 1138 10.39 9.61 -17.08
C ARG A 1138 9.93 8.22 -16.66
N SER A 1139 9.03 7.58 -17.42
CA SER A 1139 8.59 6.19 -17.22
C SER A 1139 9.14 5.25 -18.32
N PRO A 1140 10.46 5.02 -18.34
CA PRO A 1140 11.08 4.26 -19.42
C PRO A 1140 10.58 2.82 -19.53
N ASP A 1141 10.28 2.18 -18.40
CA ASP A 1141 9.82 0.79 -18.37
C ASP A 1141 8.52 0.61 -19.16
N TYR A 1142 7.59 1.56 -19.01
CA TYR A 1142 6.32 1.59 -19.74
C TYR A 1142 6.55 1.76 -21.25
N VAL A 1143 7.29 2.80 -21.65
CA VAL A 1143 7.48 3.14 -23.07
C VAL A 1143 8.32 2.07 -23.78
N MET A 1144 9.34 1.50 -23.13
CA MET A 1144 10.16 0.43 -23.70
C MET A 1144 9.42 -0.90 -23.81
N ALA A 1145 8.61 -1.25 -22.82
CA ALA A 1145 7.73 -2.42 -22.93
C ALA A 1145 6.81 -2.30 -24.15
N ARG A 1146 6.25 -1.11 -24.38
CA ARG A 1146 5.43 -0.84 -25.57
C ARG A 1146 6.21 -0.92 -26.88
N ILE A 1147 7.37 -0.28 -26.98
CA ILE A 1147 8.23 -0.32 -28.18
C ILE A 1147 8.64 -1.77 -28.49
N SER A 1148 9.10 -2.51 -27.48
CA SER A 1148 9.50 -3.91 -27.62
C SER A 1148 8.36 -4.80 -28.11
N MET A 1149 7.15 -4.60 -27.58
CA MET A 1149 5.95 -5.32 -27.99
C MET A 1149 5.60 -5.06 -29.46
N ILE A 1150 5.66 -3.80 -29.89
CA ILE A 1150 5.32 -3.40 -31.26
C ILE A 1150 6.38 -3.89 -32.24
N ILE A 1151 7.67 -3.74 -31.92
CA ILE A 1151 8.77 -4.27 -32.74
C ILE A 1151 8.67 -5.79 -32.85
N GLY A 1152 8.49 -6.50 -31.73
CA GLY A 1152 8.34 -7.95 -31.71
C GLY A 1152 7.13 -8.42 -32.53
N SER A 1153 5.99 -7.74 -32.40
CA SER A 1153 4.79 -8.06 -33.18
C SER A 1153 4.95 -7.75 -34.68
N ALA A 1154 5.63 -6.65 -35.03
CA ALA A 1154 5.90 -6.28 -36.41
C ALA A 1154 6.83 -7.28 -37.10
N LEU A 1155 7.95 -7.62 -36.45
CA LEU A 1155 8.91 -8.60 -36.95
C LEU A 1155 8.26 -9.97 -37.12
N MET A 1156 7.47 -10.40 -36.14
CA MET A 1156 6.73 -11.65 -36.23
C MET A 1156 5.78 -11.64 -37.43
N ASN A 1157 4.96 -10.59 -37.60
CA ASN A 1157 4.03 -10.49 -38.71
C ASN A 1157 4.74 -10.44 -40.07
N GLY A 1158 5.76 -9.60 -40.22
CA GLY A 1158 6.56 -9.50 -41.45
C GLY A 1158 7.27 -10.81 -41.82
N LEU A 1159 7.91 -11.48 -40.86
CA LEU A 1159 8.59 -12.75 -41.09
C LEU A 1159 7.65 -13.91 -41.42
N SER A 1160 6.44 -13.92 -40.86
CA SER A 1160 5.43 -14.95 -41.16
C SER A 1160 4.88 -14.82 -42.58
N PHE A 1161 4.79 -13.59 -43.10
CA PHE A 1161 4.27 -13.27 -44.42
C PHE A 1161 5.36 -12.75 -45.38
N LEU A 1162 6.59 -13.25 -45.23
CA LEU A 1162 7.71 -12.79 -46.04
C LEU A 1162 7.54 -13.15 -47.53
N GLN A 1163 7.70 -12.16 -48.41
CA GLN A 1163 7.70 -12.29 -49.88
C GLN A 1163 6.50 -13.06 -50.46
N ILE A 1164 5.30 -12.53 -50.25
CA ILE A 1164 4.05 -13.08 -50.78
C ILE A 1164 3.94 -12.87 -52.30
N ASP A 1165 3.62 -13.93 -53.05
CA ASP A 1165 3.38 -13.90 -54.51
C ASP A 1165 2.05 -13.21 -54.88
N ASN A 1166 1.65 -13.26 -56.17
CA ASN A 1166 0.46 -12.57 -56.69
C ASN A 1166 -0.73 -13.52 -56.95
N SER A 1167 -0.81 -14.66 -56.27
CA SER A 1167 -1.96 -15.58 -56.35
C SER A 1167 -3.16 -15.10 -55.50
N VAL A 1168 -4.34 -15.69 -55.72
CA VAL A 1168 -5.57 -15.38 -54.95
C VAL A 1168 -5.41 -15.72 -53.47
N THR A 1169 -4.79 -16.86 -53.14
CA THR A 1169 -4.45 -17.27 -51.77
C THR A 1169 -3.51 -16.25 -51.11
N SER A 1170 -2.62 -15.68 -51.91
CA SER A 1170 -1.67 -14.68 -51.45
C SER A 1170 -2.27 -13.30 -51.24
N LEU A 1171 -3.31 -12.94 -52.00
CA LEU A 1171 -4.14 -11.77 -51.68
C LEU A 1171 -4.82 -11.94 -50.30
N GLN A 1172 -5.32 -13.13 -49.99
CA GLN A 1172 -5.89 -13.45 -48.68
C GLN A 1172 -4.84 -13.38 -47.56
N ASN A 1173 -3.62 -13.88 -47.79
CA ASN A 1173 -2.51 -13.77 -46.83
C ASN A 1173 -2.13 -12.30 -46.54
N ARG A 1174 -2.17 -11.42 -47.54
CA ARG A 1174 -1.96 -9.96 -47.33
C ARG A 1174 -3.04 -9.38 -46.42
N LEU A 1175 -4.31 -9.73 -46.64
CA LEU A 1175 -5.41 -9.31 -45.76
C LEU A 1175 -5.23 -9.84 -44.33
N PHE A 1176 -4.82 -11.10 -44.17
CA PHE A 1176 -4.54 -11.68 -42.85
C PHE A 1176 -3.36 -11.03 -42.14
N SER A 1177 -2.34 -10.60 -42.87
CA SER A 1177 -1.23 -9.85 -42.28
C SER A 1177 -1.69 -8.49 -41.74
N ILE A 1178 -2.54 -7.76 -42.47
CA ILE A 1178 -3.14 -6.51 -42.00
C ILE A 1178 -4.06 -6.77 -40.79
N PHE A 1179 -4.93 -7.77 -40.88
CA PHE A 1179 -5.80 -8.19 -39.78
C PHE A 1179 -5.00 -8.58 -38.53
N ASN A 1180 -3.85 -9.25 -38.69
CA ASN A 1180 -2.99 -9.62 -37.57
C ASN A 1180 -2.41 -8.40 -36.84
N GLY A 1181 -2.21 -7.28 -37.53
CA GLY A 1181 -1.83 -6.00 -36.90
C GLY A 1181 -2.88 -5.48 -35.90
N MET A 1182 -4.17 -5.82 -36.07
CA MET A 1182 -5.22 -5.43 -35.12
C MET A 1182 -5.06 -6.13 -33.76
N TRP A 1183 -4.42 -7.30 -33.71
CA TRP A 1183 -4.23 -8.08 -32.48
C TRP A 1183 -3.15 -7.55 -31.54
N ILE A 1184 -2.50 -6.44 -31.90
CA ILE A 1184 -1.62 -5.68 -30.99
C ILE A 1184 -2.45 -4.90 -29.97
N ALA A 1185 -3.70 -4.53 -30.32
CA ALA A 1185 -4.55 -3.68 -29.49
C ALA A 1185 -4.83 -4.25 -28.09
N PRO A 1186 -5.18 -5.54 -27.90
CA PRO A 1186 -5.36 -6.11 -26.56
C PRO A 1186 -4.12 -5.97 -25.66
N GLY A 1187 -2.92 -6.21 -26.20
CA GLY A 1187 -1.67 -6.04 -25.46
C GLY A 1187 -1.42 -4.58 -25.05
N LEU A 1188 -1.72 -3.63 -25.94
CA LEU A 1188 -1.62 -2.19 -25.63
C LEU A 1188 -2.62 -1.75 -24.58
N LEU A 1189 -3.87 -2.22 -24.65
CA LEU A 1189 -4.91 -1.92 -23.67
C LEU A 1189 -4.54 -2.45 -22.28
N ALA A 1190 -3.95 -3.65 -22.22
CA ALA A 1190 -3.48 -4.24 -20.97
C ALA A 1190 -2.39 -3.40 -20.29
N GLN A 1191 -1.56 -2.66 -21.04
CA GLN A 1191 -0.57 -1.73 -20.50
C GLN A 1191 -1.17 -0.37 -20.11
N LEU A 1192 -2.06 0.18 -20.95
CA LEU A 1192 -2.63 1.51 -20.77
C LEU A 1192 -3.59 1.60 -19.57
N GLN A 1193 -4.41 0.57 -19.36
CA GLN A 1193 -5.48 0.62 -18.36
C GLN A 1193 -4.96 0.81 -16.92
N PRO A 1194 -3.97 0.05 -16.41
CA PRO A 1194 -3.46 0.24 -15.05
C PRO A 1194 -2.79 1.61 -14.85
N HIS A 1195 -2.06 2.10 -15.86
CA HIS A 1195 -1.44 3.42 -15.84
C HIS A 1195 -2.50 4.53 -15.71
N PHE A 1196 -3.56 4.46 -16.51
CA PHE A 1196 -4.68 5.41 -16.42
C PHE A 1196 -5.40 5.36 -15.06
N ILE A 1197 -5.64 4.16 -14.53
CA ILE A 1197 -6.28 3.98 -13.21
C ILE A 1197 -5.43 4.61 -12.10
N HIS A 1198 -4.10 4.42 -12.15
CA HIS A 1198 -3.18 5.03 -11.20
C HIS A 1198 -3.26 6.57 -11.24
N ASN A 1199 -3.14 7.18 -12.42
CA ASN A 1199 -3.22 8.64 -12.58
C ASN A 1199 -4.59 9.19 -12.17
N ARG A 1200 -5.67 8.47 -12.50
CA ARG A 1200 -7.03 8.81 -12.07
C ARG A 1200 -7.17 8.82 -10.55
N SER A 1201 -6.54 7.88 -9.86
CA SER A 1201 -6.59 7.82 -8.39
C SER A 1201 -5.96 9.06 -7.74
N VAL A 1202 -4.84 9.57 -8.29
CA VAL A 1202 -4.20 10.82 -7.84
C VAL A 1202 -5.12 12.02 -8.09
N PHE A 1203 -5.74 12.07 -9.27
CA PHE A 1203 -6.69 13.13 -9.63
C PHE A 1203 -7.90 13.17 -8.68
N GLU A 1204 -8.55 12.02 -8.44
CA GLU A 1204 -9.74 11.93 -7.59
C GLU A 1204 -9.43 12.20 -6.12
N ALA A 1205 -8.29 11.72 -5.60
CA ALA A 1205 -7.94 11.84 -4.19
C ALA A 1205 -7.50 13.25 -3.78
N ARG A 1206 -6.89 14.04 -4.68
CA ARG A 1206 -6.29 15.35 -4.32
C ARG A 1206 -6.68 16.49 -5.26
N GLU A 1207 -6.47 16.30 -6.57
CA GLU A 1207 -6.45 17.41 -7.53
C GLU A 1207 -7.87 17.92 -7.85
N LYS A 1208 -8.84 17.00 -7.89
CA LYS A 1208 -10.29 17.30 -8.00
C LYS A 1208 -10.80 18.04 -6.77
N LEU A 1209 -10.46 17.57 -5.57
CA LEU A 1209 -10.95 18.13 -4.30
C LEU A 1209 -10.40 19.54 -4.03
N SER A 1210 -9.18 19.82 -4.50
CA SER A 1210 -8.55 21.15 -4.37
C SER A 1210 -8.85 22.08 -5.55
N LYS A 1211 -9.76 21.67 -6.45
CA LYS A 1211 -10.19 22.42 -7.64
C LYS A 1211 -9.01 22.95 -8.47
N MET A 1212 -7.97 22.12 -8.67
CA MET A 1212 -6.80 22.51 -9.47
C MET A 1212 -7.16 22.59 -10.96
N TYR A 1213 -7.87 21.59 -11.48
CA TYR A 1213 -8.32 21.50 -12.87
C TYR A 1213 -9.48 20.49 -13.01
N GLY A 1214 -10.19 20.52 -14.14
CA GLY A 1214 -11.37 19.68 -14.38
C GLY A 1214 -11.09 18.27 -14.92
N TRP A 1215 -12.12 17.42 -14.95
CA TRP A 1215 -12.05 16.06 -15.54
C TRP A 1215 -11.72 16.07 -17.04
N PHE A 1216 -12.21 17.06 -17.79
CA PHE A 1216 -11.95 17.12 -19.23
C PHE A 1216 -10.46 17.34 -19.55
N PRO A 1217 -9.75 18.33 -18.95
CA PRO A 1217 -8.30 18.47 -19.11
C PRO A 1217 -7.50 17.23 -18.69
N PHE A 1218 -7.92 16.53 -17.63
CA PHE A 1218 -7.30 15.27 -17.21
C PHE A 1218 -7.28 14.25 -18.35
N VAL A 1219 -8.46 13.90 -18.87
CA VAL A 1219 -8.61 12.85 -19.89
C VAL A 1219 -7.90 13.23 -21.19
N VAL A 1220 -8.02 14.49 -21.61
CA VAL A 1220 -7.33 14.97 -22.83
C VAL A 1220 -5.81 14.91 -22.67
N ALA A 1221 -5.28 15.24 -21.49
CA ALA A 1221 -3.85 15.19 -21.25
C ALA A 1221 -3.29 13.76 -21.34
N GLU A 1222 -3.97 12.78 -20.75
CA GLU A 1222 -3.58 11.36 -20.87
C GLU A 1222 -3.54 10.92 -22.34
N VAL A 1223 -4.56 11.25 -23.13
CA VAL A 1223 -4.63 10.87 -24.57
C VAL A 1223 -3.59 11.60 -25.42
N VAL A 1224 -3.43 12.91 -25.25
CA VAL A 1224 -2.48 13.71 -26.05
C VAL A 1224 -1.05 13.36 -25.69
N SER A 1225 -0.77 13.04 -24.41
CA SER A 1225 0.57 12.68 -23.96
C SER A 1225 1.16 11.46 -24.68
N GLU A 1226 0.27 10.57 -25.12
CA GLU A 1226 0.56 9.32 -25.83
C GLU A 1226 0.80 9.51 -27.33
N ALA A 1227 0.30 10.59 -27.93
CA ALA A 1227 0.30 10.77 -29.39
C ALA A 1227 1.71 10.67 -30.03
N PRO A 1228 2.78 11.28 -29.49
CA PRO A 1228 4.12 11.15 -30.07
C PRO A 1228 4.64 9.71 -30.07
N TRP A 1229 4.34 8.96 -29.01
CA TRP A 1229 4.74 7.57 -28.88
C TRP A 1229 3.92 6.65 -29.78
N ILE A 1230 2.62 6.94 -29.94
CA ILE A 1230 1.78 6.26 -30.94
C ILE A 1230 2.36 6.48 -32.34
N VAL A 1231 2.67 7.72 -32.73
CA VAL A 1231 3.24 8.01 -34.06
C VAL A 1231 4.57 7.28 -34.28
N LEU A 1232 5.48 7.34 -33.30
CA LEU A 1232 6.77 6.65 -33.38
C LEU A 1232 6.58 5.14 -33.52
N THR A 1233 5.77 4.54 -32.67
CA THR A 1233 5.58 3.09 -32.66
C THR A 1233 4.82 2.60 -33.88
N SER A 1234 3.84 3.36 -34.38
CA SER A 1234 3.17 3.08 -35.65
C SER A 1234 4.13 3.17 -36.84
N ALA A 1235 5.04 4.14 -36.86
CA ALA A 1235 6.07 4.24 -37.90
C ALA A 1235 7.03 3.05 -37.85
N LEU A 1236 7.49 2.65 -36.65
CA LEU A 1236 8.34 1.47 -36.47
C LEU A 1236 7.63 0.19 -36.92
N PHE A 1237 6.36 0.01 -36.54
CA PHE A 1237 5.56 -1.12 -36.99
C PHE A 1237 5.47 -1.16 -38.51
N TYR A 1238 5.10 -0.04 -39.14
CA TYR A 1238 4.92 0.03 -40.59
C TYR A 1238 6.21 -0.27 -41.34
N VAL A 1239 7.34 0.32 -40.93
CA VAL A 1239 8.63 0.08 -41.59
C VAL A 1239 9.03 -1.39 -41.47
N LEU A 1240 8.95 -1.98 -40.28
CA LEU A 1240 9.33 -3.38 -40.06
C LEU A 1240 8.38 -4.39 -40.71
N TRP A 1241 7.11 -4.02 -40.90
CA TRP A 1241 6.11 -4.85 -41.57
C TRP A 1241 6.18 -4.73 -43.10
N TYR A 1242 6.54 -3.54 -43.61
CA TYR A 1242 6.66 -3.27 -45.05
C TYR A 1242 7.95 -3.84 -45.66
N LEU A 1243 9.05 -3.80 -44.90
CA LEU A 1243 10.32 -4.45 -45.24
C LEU A 1243 10.17 -5.98 -45.22
#